data_AF-A0AAJ2TH26-F1
#
_entry.id   AF-A0AAJ2TH26-F1
#
_cell.length_a   1.000
_cell.length_b   1.000
_cell.length_c   1.000
_cell.angle_alpha   90.00
_cell.angle_beta   90.00
_cell.angle_gamma   90.00
#
_symmetry.space_group_name_H-M   'P 1'
#
loop_
_entity.id
_entity.type
_entity.pdbx_description
1 polymer ?
#
loop_
_entity_poly.entity_id
_entity_poly.type
_entity_poly.pdbx_seq_one_letter_code
_entity_poly.pdbx_strand_id
1 'polypeptide(L)'
;MEGKSFKHYGILLGLLLIIGLIFPLTAFAADYTPSLTKTDGVYTISTLAQLESFRADLAATGSTGYLNETVVLTADIQIEEGNELSIINSNNSNFNGTFDGLGHKITLNNLEVVAQRSIIPRNYGIIKDLNVVVNEGATKTESTAARSPLCDANYGRIEYVKVEGNIKISAANTKTMTVAGIAGSNGIGGNIIENSISSINYTLDGTSEEIEAYQGRTQGVSLYQFYASGQGDLNKCYSLGKVTNSDFAKPTAAKGRVAIGLAVYSSGTGQGVSYYNSENLTPAVVFGSDVVYKDTPEKVIGKTTAELKDQSTFSGWDFDKIWNISPETNDGYPYLDIRTAVKRLSVKPTFEEKIWNDGSDLTAKVTGMEFAGLSEAEKALVEKYKITINFDPTNDIKSAVFKSMQNLGWRDVTVEYNTQPTITVGETEAASTDGYTFVFDGAVTGQARIVDNGAAGPNKTEQDAQIAKAKEANTIIFEKYIGDGSAYLTPLTVNDSPVGDKEFMQDFWAMFSAARGDYVPGGDTAFYDKWFANVKTSLHTLKEGGLEATDMKVTAWTKLVLAITAAGYDARDIEDYDLIKIISDKSYLNNSLILQKETAILALVGGGYPVTTENPIVDFATIAQNGAAYINGWQDSSLTNGDNAMFIQYYGFYMNDNTDLKAAIENLMYNRVGGDNPILQNGDGSFTTTGYDLNAYNNAQMMIALGCFNMNVFDDHFIQNGNTVLDSQFNFIDFDNKNYGGLTYEITQLTRGFTAVIRQYEGRNQIFDTSDIVGATKPVNDLLNALTSTSSTDDIKAAKDAYEALSDVKKASIGKVNQERITALGIVDLINNLPSAEDGLKARDKADVMAVRAAYKALTSSQAQELVTNLNALTARETKIADLEKESSIKNDATGIEVVGLPNTVTALTITDKISDVDLKKAAEDAAVAQGLENVEIVTLYDIKPDMSPEDLGTFNGSTDTYVTIILPIPDGQQGATNYRVYHQKANGTNEWITPIISDDSKSLIFKVNSFSTFGITKSLSADEIAAKVVSDQIDALPAKDQLKLTDETAVVAARTAYNNLSPDRQKWVTNLAKLKSPKRLRLRLTWNVSPLARVFM
;
A
#
# COMPACT_ATOMS: atom_id res chain seq x y z
N MET A 1 6.40 -27.11 -30.54
CA MET A 1 5.96 -27.65 -29.24
C MET A 1 7.19 -27.68 -28.36
N GLU A 2 7.43 -26.60 -27.65
CA GLU A 2 8.63 -26.41 -26.80
C GLU A 2 8.18 -25.83 -25.48
N GLY A 3 8.77 -26.34 -24.41
CA GLY A 3 8.40 -26.06 -23.04
C GLY A 3 8.68 -24.62 -22.63
N LYS A 4 7.63 -23.90 -22.22
CA LYS A 4 7.75 -22.74 -21.35
C LYS A 4 7.21 -23.12 -19.96
N SER A 5 8.18 -23.50 -19.13
CA SER A 5 8.23 -23.52 -17.67
C SER A 5 6.94 -23.18 -16.89
N PHE A 6 6.36 -24.20 -16.28
CA PHE A 6 5.34 -24.15 -15.21
C PHE A 6 5.78 -23.39 -13.94
N LYS A 7 7.03 -22.87 -13.86
CA LYS A 7 7.54 -22.18 -12.65
C LYS A 7 6.94 -20.79 -12.43
N HIS A 8 6.46 -20.09 -13.47
CA HIS A 8 5.88 -18.75 -13.29
C HIS A 8 4.44 -18.77 -12.76
N TYR A 9 3.67 -19.84 -13.03
CA TYR A 9 2.28 -19.96 -12.56
C TYR A 9 2.18 -20.56 -11.14
N GLY A 10 3.17 -21.35 -10.70
CA GLY A 10 3.22 -21.85 -9.32
C GLY A 10 3.48 -20.76 -8.28
N ILE A 11 4.17 -19.68 -8.66
CA ILE A 11 4.56 -18.56 -7.77
C ILE A 11 3.36 -17.63 -7.51
N LEU A 12 2.51 -17.41 -8.51
CA LEU A 12 1.31 -16.58 -8.35
C LEU A 12 0.23 -17.29 -7.53
N LEU A 13 0.11 -18.62 -7.66
CA LEU A 13 -0.78 -19.44 -6.82
C LEU A 13 -0.25 -19.55 -5.38
N GLY A 14 1.07 -19.56 -5.17
CA GLY A 14 1.70 -19.55 -3.84
C GLY A 14 1.45 -18.24 -3.09
N LEU A 15 1.48 -17.10 -3.77
CA LEU A 15 1.13 -15.79 -3.21
C LEU A 15 -0.37 -15.69 -2.88
N LEU A 16 -1.27 -16.17 -3.75
CA LEU A 16 -2.71 -16.20 -3.47
C LEU A 16 -3.10 -17.16 -2.33
N LEU A 17 -2.37 -18.27 -2.15
CA LEU A 17 -2.63 -19.25 -1.08
C LEU A 17 -2.03 -18.86 0.28
N ILE A 18 -0.98 -18.03 0.31
CA ILE A 18 -0.42 -17.49 1.58
C ILE A 18 -1.16 -16.21 2.00
N ILE A 19 -1.64 -15.40 1.06
CA ILE A 19 -2.41 -14.17 1.33
C ILE A 19 -3.85 -14.47 1.77
N GLY A 20 -4.42 -15.62 1.37
CA GLY A 20 -5.75 -16.06 1.83
C GLY A 20 -5.82 -16.59 3.27
N LEU A 21 -4.69 -16.68 3.99
CA LEU A 21 -4.62 -17.28 5.33
C LEU A 21 -4.16 -16.31 6.43
N ILE A 22 -3.88 -15.05 6.12
CA ILE A 22 -3.42 -14.06 7.10
C ILE A 22 -4.22 -12.77 6.86
N PHE A 23 -5.10 -12.44 7.82
CA PHE A 23 -6.11 -11.38 7.87
C PHE A 23 -7.48 -11.71 7.26
N PRO A 24 -8.50 -12.00 8.10
CA PRO A 24 -9.75 -11.27 7.92
C PRO A 24 -9.42 -9.77 8.06
N LEU A 25 -10.05 -8.90 7.27
CA LEU A 25 -10.20 -7.48 7.62
C LEU A 25 -10.89 -7.40 8.99
N THR A 26 -10.13 -7.52 10.06
CA THR A 26 -10.57 -7.19 11.40
C THR A 26 -10.24 -5.72 11.56
N ALA A 27 -11.27 -4.89 11.68
CA ALA A 27 -11.16 -3.64 12.41
C ALA A 27 -10.30 -3.90 13.64
N PHE A 28 -9.23 -3.12 13.81
CA PHE A 28 -8.33 -3.19 14.96
C PHE A 28 -9.17 -3.32 16.21
N ALA A 29 -9.10 -4.49 16.84
CA ALA A 29 -9.70 -4.62 18.15
C ALA A 29 -8.85 -3.76 19.08
N ALA A 30 -9.43 -2.65 19.52
CA ALA A 30 -9.03 -2.00 20.75
C ALA A 30 -8.83 -3.08 21.82
N ASP A 31 -7.92 -2.86 22.79
CA ASP A 31 -7.88 -3.66 24.00
C ASP A 31 -9.31 -3.81 24.51
N TYR A 32 -9.87 -5.01 24.31
CA TYR A 32 -11.27 -5.24 24.58
C TYR A 32 -11.40 -5.23 26.09
N THR A 33 -11.77 -4.07 26.63
CA THR A 33 -12.05 -3.93 28.05
C THR A 33 -13.36 -4.66 28.30
N PRO A 34 -13.36 -5.72 29.13
CA PRO A 34 -14.59 -6.44 29.43
C PRO A 34 -15.65 -5.50 29.97
N SER A 35 -16.90 -5.73 29.56
CA SER A 35 -18.03 -4.89 30.00
C SER A 35 -18.39 -5.11 31.47
N LEU A 36 -17.94 -6.23 32.06
CA LEU A 36 -18.08 -6.48 33.50
C LEU A 36 -17.27 -5.51 34.37
N THR A 37 -17.81 -5.21 35.55
CA THR A 37 -17.12 -4.40 36.55
C THR A 37 -16.12 -5.26 37.33
N LYS A 38 -14.89 -4.74 37.47
CA LYS A 38 -13.83 -5.31 38.30
C LYS A 38 -13.87 -4.67 39.70
N THR A 39 -13.90 -5.47 40.75
CA THR A 39 -13.88 -5.05 42.17
C THR A 39 -12.83 -5.87 42.90
N ASP A 40 -11.91 -5.21 43.59
CA ASP A 40 -10.79 -5.85 44.31
C ASP A 40 -10.01 -6.87 43.47
N GLY A 41 -9.83 -6.59 42.18
CA GLY A 41 -9.07 -7.42 41.26
C GLY A 41 -9.85 -8.59 40.63
N VAL A 42 -11.15 -8.76 40.93
CA VAL A 42 -11.99 -9.80 40.32
C VAL A 42 -13.21 -9.19 39.60
N TYR A 43 -13.64 -9.81 38.51
CA TYR A 43 -14.90 -9.45 37.85
C TYR A 43 -16.07 -10.11 38.56
N THR A 44 -17.17 -9.40 38.76
CA THR A 44 -18.31 -9.93 39.53
C THR A 44 -19.56 -10.10 38.68
N ILE A 45 -20.32 -11.16 38.94
CA ILE A 45 -21.64 -11.41 38.34
C ILE A 45 -22.63 -11.64 39.49
N SER A 46 -23.72 -10.88 39.51
CA SER A 46 -24.80 -11.00 40.50
C SER A 46 -26.19 -11.05 39.88
N THR A 47 -26.29 -10.88 38.55
CA THR A 47 -27.55 -10.77 37.81
C THR A 47 -27.45 -11.47 36.45
N LEU A 48 -28.61 -11.82 35.88
CA LEU A 48 -28.70 -12.39 34.53
C LEU A 48 -28.10 -11.46 33.46
N ALA A 49 -28.31 -10.15 33.57
CA ALA A 49 -27.77 -9.18 32.61
C ALA A 49 -26.23 -9.20 32.59
N GLN A 50 -25.60 -9.30 33.77
CA GLN A 50 -24.14 -9.41 33.86
C GLN A 50 -23.64 -10.75 33.31
N LEU A 51 -24.39 -11.84 33.50
CA LEU A 51 -24.05 -13.12 32.88
C LEU A 51 -24.10 -13.05 31.34
N GLU A 52 -25.07 -12.33 30.78
CA GLU A 52 -25.13 -12.06 29.33
C GLU A 52 -24.01 -11.14 28.85
N SER A 53 -23.64 -10.12 29.63
CA SER A 53 -22.47 -9.27 29.35
C SER A 53 -21.17 -10.07 29.32
N PHE A 54 -20.94 -10.94 30.31
CA PHE A 54 -19.81 -11.86 30.34
C PHE A 54 -19.74 -12.72 29.07
N ARG A 55 -20.88 -13.30 28.67
CA ARG A 55 -21.00 -14.12 27.46
C ARG A 55 -20.69 -13.32 26.19
N ALA A 56 -21.22 -12.11 26.09
CA ALA A 56 -20.95 -11.21 24.97
C ALA A 56 -19.46 -10.82 24.90
N ASP A 57 -18.82 -10.59 26.06
CA ASP A 57 -17.39 -10.29 26.15
C ASP A 57 -16.52 -11.44 25.61
N LEU A 58 -16.89 -12.70 25.83
CA LEU A 58 -16.17 -13.84 25.24
C LEU A 58 -16.27 -13.84 23.70
N ALA A 59 -17.38 -13.36 23.15
CA ALA A 59 -17.65 -13.39 21.72
C ALA A 59 -17.02 -12.21 20.95
N ALA A 60 -16.60 -11.16 21.65
CA ALA A 60 -16.19 -9.90 21.05
C ALA A 60 -14.89 -10.03 20.23
N THR A 61 -14.82 -9.28 19.13
CA THR A 61 -13.63 -9.28 18.26
C THR A 61 -12.44 -8.71 19.03
N GLY A 62 -11.36 -9.49 19.09
CA GLY A 62 -10.14 -9.19 19.86
C GLY A 62 -10.25 -9.32 21.38
N SER A 63 -11.34 -9.92 21.88
CA SER A 63 -11.37 -10.40 23.25
C SER A 63 -10.23 -11.39 23.51
N THR A 64 -9.56 -11.24 24.65
CA THR A 64 -8.60 -12.23 25.18
C THR A 64 -9.29 -13.35 25.97
N GLY A 65 -10.62 -13.28 26.10
CA GLY A 65 -11.38 -14.29 26.81
C GLY A 65 -11.10 -14.30 28.31
N TYR A 66 -10.87 -13.14 28.93
CA TYR A 66 -10.52 -13.02 30.35
C TYR A 66 -9.23 -13.78 30.71
N LEU A 67 -8.21 -13.73 29.84
CA LEU A 67 -6.94 -14.40 30.04
C LEU A 67 -6.33 -14.05 31.41
N ASN A 68 -6.11 -15.06 32.25
CA ASN A 68 -5.58 -14.94 33.62
C ASN A 68 -6.44 -14.09 34.59
N GLU A 69 -7.68 -13.79 34.23
CA GLU A 69 -8.60 -13.02 35.08
C GLU A 69 -9.55 -13.95 35.85
N THR A 70 -10.03 -13.48 37.00
CA THR A 70 -11.02 -14.21 37.81
C THR A 70 -12.39 -13.54 37.71
N VAL A 71 -13.42 -14.34 37.41
CA VAL A 71 -14.83 -13.96 37.39
C VAL A 71 -15.54 -14.71 38.50
N VAL A 72 -16.18 -14.00 39.43
CA VAL A 72 -16.87 -14.58 40.58
C VAL A 72 -18.37 -14.38 40.48
N LEU A 73 -19.13 -15.41 40.81
CA LEU A 73 -20.57 -15.31 41.05
C LEU A 73 -20.80 -14.86 42.49
N THR A 74 -21.61 -13.84 42.72
CA THR A 74 -21.88 -13.28 44.06
C THR A 74 -23.34 -13.37 44.50
N ALA A 75 -24.19 -13.93 43.63
CA ALA A 75 -25.59 -14.23 43.91
C ALA A 75 -26.09 -15.38 43.03
N ASP A 76 -27.14 -16.05 43.48
CA ASP A 76 -27.84 -17.02 42.63
C ASP A 76 -28.50 -16.30 41.44
N ILE A 77 -28.38 -16.89 40.25
CA ILE A 77 -29.00 -16.39 39.02
C ILE A 77 -30.11 -17.32 38.59
N GLN A 78 -31.28 -16.76 38.33
CA GLN A 78 -32.41 -17.47 37.77
C GLN A 78 -32.74 -16.90 36.39
N ILE A 79 -32.81 -17.78 35.39
CA ILE A 79 -33.34 -17.46 34.07
C ILE A 79 -34.81 -17.81 34.08
N GLU A 80 -35.66 -16.79 34.01
CA GLU A 80 -37.12 -16.95 34.08
C GLU A 80 -37.71 -17.61 32.82
N GLU A 81 -38.86 -18.25 32.98
CA GLU A 81 -39.60 -18.90 31.90
C GLU A 81 -39.90 -17.90 30.76
N GLY A 82 -39.52 -18.25 29.52
CA GLY A 82 -39.65 -17.38 28.34
C GLY A 82 -38.43 -16.51 28.04
N ASN A 83 -37.41 -16.50 28.91
CA ASN A 83 -36.10 -15.93 28.62
C ASN A 83 -35.09 -17.05 28.31
N GLU A 84 -34.17 -16.79 27.38
CA GLU A 84 -33.11 -17.74 27.02
C GLU A 84 -31.76 -17.05 26.99
N LEU A 85 -30.70 -17.82 27.23
CA LEU A 85 -29.35 -17.32 26.98
C LEU A 85 -29.15 -17.02 25.49
N SER A 86 -28.49 -15.90 25.21
CA SER A 86 -28.15 -15.51 23.83
C SER A 86 -27.26 -16.56 23.15
N ILE A 87 -27.48 -16.81 21.85
CA ILE A 87 -26.61 -17.67 21.04
C ILE A 87 -25.40 -16.86 20.58
N ILE A 88 -24.21 -17.35 20.88
CA ILE A 88 -22.95 -16.72 20.43
C ILE A 88 -22.52 -17.30 19.07
N ASN A 89 -22.69 -16.53 17.99
CA ASN A 89 -22.28 -16.94 16.64
C ASN A 89 -20.79 -16.68 16.35
N SER A 90 -19.89 -17.09 17.26
CA SER A 90 -18.44 -16.90 17.11
C SER A 90 -17.67 -18.19 17.39
N ASN A 91 -16.67 -18.47 16.58
CA ASN A 91 -15.75 -19.59 16.81
C ASN A 91 -14.69 -19.28 17.89
N ASN A 92 -14.57 -18.01 18.30
CA ASN A 92 -13.54 -17.49 19.22
C ASN A 92 -14.07 -17.19 20.65
N SER A 93 -15.22 -17.73 21.04
CA SER A 93 -15.82 -17.56 22.38
C SER A 93 -15.10 -18.37 23.48
N ASN A 94 -13.79 -18.20 23.58
CA ASN A 94 -12.92 -18.92 24.49
C ASN A 94 -12.84 -18.19 25.83
N PHE A 95 -12.99 -18.91 26.93
CA PHE A 95 -12.73 -18.41 28.27
C PHE A 95 -11.38 -18.96 28.78
N ASN A 96 -10.43 -18.07 29.08
CA ASN A 96 -9.05 -18.37 29.49
C ASN A 96 -8.75 -17.87 30.93
N GLY A 97 -9.80 -17.69 31.75
CA GLY A 97 -9.71 -17.22 33.13
C GLY A 97 -10.17 -18.26 34.16
N THR A 98 -10.46 -17.81 35.37
CA THR A 98 -11.12 -18.62 36.41
C THR A 98 -12.54 -18.14 36.63
N PHE A 99 -13.54 -18.99 36.42
CA PHE A 99 -14.93 -18.75 36.75
C PHE A 99 -15.25 -19.46 38.06
N ASP A 100 -15.38 -18.71 39.14
CA ASP A 100 -15.62 -19.21 40.48
C ASP A 100 -17.07 -18.94 40.88
N GLY A 101 -17.87 -19.99 41.02
CA GLY A 101 -19.27 -19.88 41.41
C GLY A 101 -19.47 -19.55 42.89
N LEU A 102 -18.45 -19.71 43.75
CA LEU A 102 -18.55 -19.52 45.21
C LEU A 102 -19.74 -20.27 45.85
N GLY A 103 -20.12 -21.41 45.28
CA GLY A 103 -21.24 -22.25 45.69
C GLY A 103 -22.62 -21.77 45.21
N HIS A 104 -22.70 -20.61 44.55
CA HIS A 104 -23.94 -20.06 44.04
C HIS A 104 -24.54 -20.90 42.91
N LYS A 105 -25.83 -20.67 42.68
CA LYS A 105 -26.64 -21.44 41.74
C LYS A 105 -27.02 -20.64 40.49
N ILE A 106 -26.91 -21.28 39.32
CA ILE A 106 -27.51 -20.80 38.07
C ILE A 106 -28.67 -21.74 37.70
N THR A 107 -29.89 -21.23 37.71
CA THR A 107 -31.12 -21.96 37.40
C THR A 107 -31.62 -21.60 36.00
N LEU A 108 -31.80 -22.61 35.15
CA LEU A 108 -32.24 -22.50 33.76
C LEU A 108 -33.68 -23.02 33.65
N ASN A 109 -34.67 -22.12 33.59
CA ASN A 109 -36.08 -22.46 33.36
C ASN A 109 -36.38 -22.35 31.86
N ASN A 110 -36.55 -23.48 31.17
CA ASN A 110 -36.78 -23.59 29.72
C ASN A 110 -35.54 -23.39 28.83
N LEU A 111 -34.47 -24.12 29.11
CA LEU A 111 -33.23 -24.11 28.30
C LEU A 111 -33.44 -24.78 26.93
N GLU A 112 -33.34 -24.02 25.84
CA GLU A 112 -33.11 -24.63 24.52
C GLU A 112 -31.64 -25.11 24.41
N VAL A 113 -31.42 -26.43 24.37
CA VAL A 113 -30.10 -27.05 24.38
C VAL A 113 -29.53 -27.12 22.96
N VAL A 114 -28.80 -26.08 22.59
CA VAL A 114 -28.13 -25.92 21.28
C VAL A 114 -26.70 -25.43 21.44
N ALA A 115 -25.87 -25.62 20.42
CA ALA A 115 -24.51 -25.10 20.42
C ALA A 115 -24.46 -23.58 20.63
N GLN A 116 -23.41 -23.14 21.33
CA GLN A 116 -23.08 -21.77 21.67
C GLN A 116 -24.07 -21.08 22.62
N ARG A 117 -24.90 -21.87 23.31
CA ARG A 117 -25.86 -21.38 24.30
C ARG A 117 -25.49 -21.77 25.74
N SER A 118 -24.60 -22.73 25.98
CA SER A 118 -24.07 -23.06 27.31
C SER A 118 -23.52 -21.85 28.06
N ILE A 119 -23.67 -21.80 29.39
CA ILE A 119 -23.20 -20.70 30.27
C ILE A 119 -21.81 -20.18 29.86
N ILE A 120 -20.85 -21.09 29.67
CA ILE A 120 -19.51 -20.82 29.14
C ILE A 120 -19.31 -21.69 27.90
N PRO A 121 -19.40 -21.17 26.66
CA PRO A 121 -19.32 -22.02 25.48
C PRO A 121 -18.01 -22.82 25.41
N ARG A 122 -16.84 -22.17 25.39
CA ARG A 122 -15.56 -22.89 25.33
C ARG A 122 -14.69 -22.55 26.52
N ASN A 123 -14.44 -23.53 27.38
CA ASN A 123 -13.56 -23.35 28.53
C ASN A 123 -12.12 -23.76 28.17
N TYR A 124 -11.17 -22.85 28.33
CA TYR A 124 -9.72 -23.11 28.30
C TYR A 124 -9.08 -22.83 29.67
N GLY A 125 -9.81 -22.22 30.60
CA GLY A 125 -9.38 -21.93 31.96
C GLY A 125 -10.00 -22.87 33.00
N ILE A 126 -10.43 -22.32 34.13
CA ILE A 126 -10.96 -23.07 35.27
C ILE A 126 -12.42 -22.68 35.50
N ILE A 127 -13.32 -23.65 35.59
CA ILE A 127 -14.68 -23.46 36.11
C ILE A 127 -14.78 -24.20 37.44
N LYS A 128 -15.17 -23.52 38.51
CA LYS A 128 -15.27 -24.18 39.82
C LYS A 128 -16.40 -23.69 40.71
N ASP A 129 -16.72 -24.52 41.70
CA ASP A 129 -17.64 -24.23 42.82
C ASP A 129 -18.99 -23.67 42.36
N LEU A 130 -19.62 -24.35 41.40
CA LEU A 130 -20.82 -23.86 40.73
C LEU A 130 -21.93 -24.93 40.71
N ASN A 131 -23.14 -24.50 41.09
CA ASN A 131 -24.34 -25.32 40.99
C ASN A 131 -25.19 -24.88 39.78
N VAL A 132 -25.45 -25.77 38.83
CA VAL A 132 -26.32 -25.51 37.68
C VAL A 132 -27.56 -26.40 37.76
N VAL A 133 -28.73 -25.78 37.73
CA VAL A 133 -30.03 -26.47 37.77
C VAL A 133 -30.79 -26.24 36.48
N VAL A 134 -31.20 -27.32 35.81
CA VAL A 134 -32.04 -27.29 34.61
C VAL A 134 -33.44 -27.73 34.99
N ASN A 135 -34.32 -26.79 35.33
CA ASN A 135 -35.69 -27.16 35.73
C ASN A 135 -36.44 -27.79 34.56
N GLU A 136 -36.33 -27.17 33.38
CA GLU A 136 -36.84 -27.70 32.12
C GLU A 136 -35.89 -27.28 30.99
N GLY A 137 -35.48 -28.23 30.14
CA GLY A 137 -34.71 -27.94 28.93
C GLY A 137 -35.17 -28.83 27.79
N ALA A 138 -34.97 -28.39 26.55
CA ALA A 138 -35.39 -29.12 25.35
C ALA A 138 -34.38 -28.96 24.20
N THR A 139 -34.18 -30.00 23.39
CA THR A 139 -33.38 -29.89 22.15
C THR A 139 -34.23 -29.38 20.98
N LYS A 140 -33.60 -28.68 20.02
CA LYS A 140 -34.27 -28.18 18.81
C LYS A 140 -34.46 -29.27 17.75
N THR A 141 -35.51 -29.16 16.92
CA THR A 141 -35.93 -30.10 15.86
C THR A 141 -35.04 -30.18 14.61
N GLU A 142 -33.97 -29.38 14.49
CA GLU A 142 -33.11 -29.41 13.29
C GLU A 142 -31.62 -29.19 13.60
N SER A 143 -31.23 -29.28 14.88
CA SER A 143 -29.84 -29.03 15.28
C SER A 143 -28.95 -30.26 15.03
N THR A 144 -27.80 -30.05 14.37
CA THR A 144 -26.72 -31.06 14.24
C THR A 144 -25.77 -31.07 15.46
N ALA A 145 -25.97 -30.16 16.41
CA ALA A 145 -25.12 -29.99 17.59
C ALA A 145 -25.97 -29.51 18.77
N ALA A 146 -26.55 -30.44 19.51
CA ALA A 146 -26.89 -30.14 20.90
C ALA A 146 -25.60 -30.21 21.73
N ARG A 147 -25.59 -29.58 22.91
CA ARG A 147 -24.42 -29.51 23.81
C ARG A 147 -24.90 -29.50 25.26
N SER A 148 -24.15 -28.94 26.21
CA SER A 148 -24.46 -29.03 27.65
C SER A 148 -25.05 -27.72 28.22
N PRO A 149 -25.79 -27.74 29.34
CA PRO A 149 -26.15 -26.53 30.07
C PRO A 149 -24.96 -25.64 30.47
N LEU A 150 -23.85 -26.24 30.94
CA LEU A 150 -22.72 -25.48 31.48
C LEU A 150 -21.71 -25.08 30.41
N CYS A 151 -21.19 -26.06 29.65
CA CYS A 151 -20.12 -25.79 28.69
C CYS A 151 -20.23 -26.63 27.41
N ASP A 152 -20.02 -26.01 26.25
CA ASP A 152 -20.04 -26.73 24.99
C ASP A 152 -18.82 -27.62 24.81
N ALA A 153 -17.64 -27.10 25.15
CA ALA A 153 -16.38 -27.80 25.06
C ALA A 153 -15.41 -27.35 26.16
N ASN A 154 -14.93 -28.31 26.94
CA ASN A 154 -13.90 -28.12 27.94
C ASN A 154 -12.53 -28.52 27.38
N TYR A 155 -11.61 -27.57 27.37
CA TYR A 155 -10.19 -27.68 27.11
C TYR A 155 -9.34 -27.31 28.35
N GLY A 156 -9.99 -26.92 29.45
CA GLY A 156 -9.36 -26.59 30.72
C GLY A 156 -9.78 -27.52 31.86
N ARG A 157 -10.00 -26.96 33.05
CA ARG A 157 -10.40 -27.68 34.27
C ARG A 157 -11.82 -27.32 34.68
N ILE A 158 -12.63 -28.32 35.03
CA ILE A 158 -13.92 -28.15 35.71
C ILE A 158 -13.84 -28.89 37.04
N GLU A 159 -14.04 -28.21 38.16
CA GLU A 159 -13.93 -28.81 39.50
C GLU A 159 -15.01 -28.35 40.48
N TYR A 160 -15.49 -29.23 41.36
CA TYR A 160 -16.51 -28.90 42.35
C TYR A 160 -17.80 -28.34 41.74
N VAL A 161 -18.20 -28.89 40.59
CA VAL A 161 -19.40 -28.46 39.87
C VAL A 161 -20.49 -29.51 40.02
N LYS A 162 -21.72 -29.05 40.27
CA LYS A 162 -22.93 -29.88 40.21
C LYS A 162 -23.82 -29.40 39.07
N VAL A 163 -24.19 -30.29 38.15
CA VAL A 163 -25.22 -30.02 37.14
C VAL A 163 -26.35 -31.03 37.29
N GLU A 164 -27.57 -30.56 37.56
CA GLU A 164 -28.74 -31.43 37.76
C GLU A 164 -29.98 -30.88 37.07
N GLY A 165 -30.96 -31.75 36.79
CA GLY A 165 -32.22 -31.30 36.19
C GLY A 165 -32.79 -32.25 35.13
N ASN A 166 -33.59 -31.71 34.23
CA ASN A 166 -34.33 -32.48 33.22
C ASN A 166 -34.14 -31.87 31.81
N ILE A 167 -33.80 -32.71 30.83
CA ILE A 167 -33.67 -32.32 29.42
C ILE A 167 -34.56 -33.23 28.56
N LYS A 168 -35.45 -32.61 27.80
CA LYS A 168 -36.28 -33.22 26.77
C LYS A 168 -35.51 -33.28 25.44
N ILE A 169 -35.54 -34.43 24.80
CA ILE A 169 -34.93 -34.68 23.49
C ILE A 169 -36.06 -34.69 22.47
N SER A 170 -36.05 -33.77 21.51
CA SER A 170 -37.11 -33.72 20.51
C SER A 170 -37.01 -34.88 19.51
N ALA A 171 -38.05 -35.73 19.47
CA ALA A 171 -38.18 -36.85 18.52
C ALA A 171 -38.44 -36.37 17.08
N ALA A 172 -38.87 -35.13 16.90
CA ALA A 172 -39.00 -34.52 15.58
C ALA A 172 -37.63 -34.21 14.93
N ASN A 173 -36.52 -34.23 15.69
CA ASN A 173 -35.22 -33.84 15.15
C ASN A 173 -34.64 -34.84 14.15
N THR A 174 -34.38 -34.44 12.91
CA THR A 174 -33.87 -35.28 11.81
C THR A 174 -32.34 -35.41 11.71
N LYS A 175 -31.57 -34.75 12.58
CA LYS A 175 -30.10 -34.68 12.55
C LYS A 175 -29.45 -35.44 13.73
N THR A 176 -28.21 -35.89 13.55
CA THR A 176 -27.36 -36.43 14.63
C THR A 176 -27.04 -35.31 15.64
N MET A 177 -27.07 -35.61 16.95
CA MET A 177 -26.64 -34.67 18.00
C MET A 177 -26.04 -35.38 19.23
N THR A 178 -25.31 -34.61 20.02
CA THR A 178 -24.73 -35.01 21.31
C THR A 178 -25.36 -34.16 22.40
N VAL A 179 -25.76 -34.71 23.54
CA VAL A 179 -26.20 -33.92 24.70
C VAL A 179 -25.43 -34.40 25.90
N ALA A 180 -24.87 -33.46 26.66
CA ALA A 180 -24.09 -33.79 27.84
C ALA A 180 -24.59 -33.05 29.08
N GLY A 181 -24.35 -33.61 30.26
CA GLY A 181 -24.71 -32.98 31.52
C GLY A 181 -23.81 -31.81 31.91
N ILE A 182 -22.48 -31.98 31.89
CA ILE A 182 -21.52 -30.93 32.27
C ILE A 182 -20.84 -30.28 31.05
N ALA A 183 -20.24 -31.07 30.17
CA ALA A 183 -19.52 -30.56 29.00
C ALA A 183 -19.88 -31.34 27.73
N GLY A 184 -20.23 -30.63 26.65
CA GLY A 184 -20.56 -31.22 25.35
C GLY A 184 -19.37 -31.88 24.63
N SER A 185 -18.15 -31.62 25.10
CA SER A 185 -16.89 -32.29 24.78
C SER A 185 -15.89 -31.99 25.89
N ASN A 186 -15.07 -32.97 26.28
CA ASN A 186 -13.83 -32.75 27.01
C ASN A 186 -12.70 -33.08 26.02
N GLY A 187 -12.02 -32.05 25.50
CA GLY A 187 -11.15 -32.07 24.31
C GLY A 187 -9.83 -32.86 24.43
N ILE A 188 -8.88 -32.59 23.52
CA ILE A 188 -7.53 -33.19 23.45
C ILE A 188 -6.55 -32.26 24.17
N GLY A 189 -5.72 -32.76 25.09
CA GLY A 189 -4.58 -32.03 25.66
C GLY A 189 -4.55 -31.80 27.18
N GLY A 190 -4.91 -32.79 28.01
CA GLY A 190 -4.70 -32.70 29.48
C GLY A 190 -5.83 -32.02 30.27
N ASN A 191 -6.99 -31.81 29.63
CA ASN A 191 -8.22 -31.28 30.22
C ASN A 191 -8.90 -32.29 31.18
N ILE A 192 -9.52 -31.78 32.24
CA ILE A 192 -10.04 -32.60 33.34
C ILE A 192 -11.38 -32.09 33.88
N ILE A 193 -12.28 -33.02 34.19
CA ILE A 193 -13.45 -32.79 35.04
C ILE A 193 -13.23 -33.57 36.33
N GLU A 194 -13.20 -32.89 37.47
CA GLU A 194 -12.92 -33.52 38.76
C GLU A 194 -13.85 -33.10 39.89
N ASN A 195 -14.01 -33.98 40.87
CA ASN A 195 -14.86 -33.73 42.05
C ASN A 195 -16.22 -33.12 41.69
N SER A 196 -16.90 -33.67 40.67
CA SER A 196 -18.09 -33.05 40.09
C SER A 196 -19.25 -34.04 39.96
N ILE A 197 -20.47 -33.51 39.97
CA ILE A 197 -21.72 -34.28 39.97
C ILE A 197 -22.52 -33.95 38.71
N SER A 198 -23.00 -34.96 38.00
CA SER A 198 -23.95 -34.78 36.91
C SER A 198 -25.20 -35.63 37.11
N SER A 199 -26.37 -35.00 37.21
CA SER A 199 -27.65 -35.65 37.52
C SER A 199 -28.75 -35.14 36.59
N ILE A 200 -28.54 -35.27 35.27
CA ILE A 200 -29.51 -34.87 34.26
C ILE A 200 -30.41 -36.06 33.89
N ASN A 201 -31.72 -35.85 33.93
CA ASN A 201 -32.70 -36.81 33.45
C ASN A 201 -33.05 -36.50 32.00
N TYR A 202 -32.88 -37.48 31.10
CA TYR A 202 -33.26 -37.34 29.69
C TYR A 202 -34.63 -37.95 29.42
N THR A 203 -35.50 -37.22 28.73
CA THR A 203 -36.82 -37.68 28.30
C THR A 203 -36.97 -37.47 26.80
N LEU A 204 -37.45 -38.47 26.05
CA LEU A 204 -37.79 -38.26 24.64
C LEU A 204 -39.16 -37.58 24.54
N ASP A 205 -39.26 -36.49 23.79
CA ASP A 205 -40.44 -35.62 23.67
C ASP A 205 -40.89 -35.54 22.21
N GLY A 206 -42.15 -35.86 21.95
CA GLY A 206 -42.75 -35.92 20.62
C GLY A 206 -44.01 -36.78 20.56
N THR A 207 -44.70 -36.74 19.43
CA THR A 207 -45.85 -37.62 19.14
C THR A 207 -45.40 -39.09 19.07
N SER A 208 -46.33 -40.03 19.27
CA SER A 208 -46.05 -41.47 19.14
C SER A 208 -45.44 -41.82 17.78
N GLU A 209 -45.90 -41.17 16.71
CA GLU A 209 -45.40 -41.33 15.34
C GLU A 209 -43.96 -40.80 15.17
N GLU A 210 -43.66 -39.62 15.74
CA GLU A 210 -42.30 -39.06 15.74
C GLU A 210 -41.34 -39.94 16.54
N ILE A 211 -41.77 -40.45 17.69
CA ILE A 211 -40.97 -41.33 18.55
C ILE A 211 -40.66 -42.65 17.83
N GLU A 212 -41.66 -43.31 17.21
CA GLU A 212 -41.46 -44.52 16.43
C GLU A 212 -40.53 -44.28 15.22
N ALA A 213 -40.73 -43.17 14.50
CA ALA A 213 -39.88 -42.78 13.39
C ALA A 213 -38.44 -42.48 13.83
N TYR A 214 -38.26 -41.89 15.02
CA TYR A 214 -36.96 -41.55 15.60
C TYR A 214 -36.19 -42.79 16.04
N GLN A 215 -36.87 -43.78 16.61
CA GLN A 215 -36.29 -45.06 17.02
C GLN A 215 -35.84 -45.93 15.82
N GLY A 216 -36.39 -45.72 14.63
CA GLY A 216 -36.09 -46.49 13.42
C GLY A 216 -34.91 -46.00 12.57
N ARG A 217 -34.19 -44.93 12.96
CA ARG A 217 -33.15 -44.28 12.15
C ARG A 217 -31.78 -44.90 12.31
N THR A 218 -30.91 -44.71 11.29
CA THR A 218 -29.48 -45.10 11.25
C THR A 218 -28.50 -44.02 11.70
N GLN A 219 -28.98 -42.81 11.95
CA GLN A 219 -28.26 -41.68 12.53
C GLN A 219 -29.05 -41.26 13.79
N GLY A 220 -28.39 -41.11 14.95
CA GLY A 220 -29.12 -40.89 16.20
C GLY A 220 -28.37 -40.06 17.25
N VAL A 221 -28.84 -40.08 18.49
CA VAL A 221 -28.42 -39.13 19.54
C VAL A 221 -27.55 -39.78 20.60
N SER A 222 -26.50 -39.08 20.99
CA SER A 222 -25.59 -39.52 22.05
C SER A 222 -25.87 -38.72 23.32
N LEU A 223 -26.22 -39.40 24.41
CA LEU A 223 -26.56 -38.81 25.68
C LEU A 223 -25.49 -39.16 26.72
N TYR A 224 -24.90 -38.13 27.32
CA TYR A 224 -23.79 -38.30 28.24
C TYR A 224 -24.06 -37.56 29.54
N GLN A 225 -23.75 -38.17 30.68
CA GLN A 225 -23.64 -37.42 31.93
C GLN A 225 -22.30 -36.68 31.95
N PHE A 226 -21.24 -37.40 31.56
CA PHE A 226 -19.93 -36.86 31.26
C PHE A 226 -19.44 -37.40 29.91
N TYR A 227 -18.87 -36.55 29.07
CA TYR A 227 -18.35 -36.93 27.76
C TYR A 227 -16.86 -36.58 27.65
N ALA A 228 -15.98 -37.60 27.67
CA ALA A 228 -14.53 -37.45 27.62
C ALA A 228 -13.87 -38.29 26.52
N SER A 229 -13.79 -37.72 25.32
CA SER A 229 -13.15 -38.36 24.15
C SER A 229 -11.68 -37.92 24.00
N GLY A 230 -10.77 -38.85 23.70
CA GLY A 230 -9.44 -38.51 23.18
C GLY A 230 -8.51 -37.77 24.15
N GLN A 231 -8.12 -38.40 25.26
CA GLN A 231 -7.19 -37.90 26.29
C GLN A 231 -7.76 -36.93 27.35
N GLY A 232 -9.07 -36.70 27.41
CA GLY A 232 -9.71 -35.99 28.52
C GLY A 232 -9.89 -36.87 29.77
N ASP A 233 -9.57 -36.35 30.95
CA ASP A 233 -9.63 -37.08 32.22
C ASP A 233 -10.93 -36.79 33.01
N LEU A 234 -11.42 -37.82 33.71
CA LEU A 234 -12.55 -37.74 34.64
C LEU A 234 -12.10 -38.32 35.99
N ASN A 235 -12.23 -37.54 37.07
CA ASN A 235 -11.61 -37.89 38.35
C ASN A 235 -12.53 -37.61 39.54
N LYS A 236 -12.89 -38.64 40.31
CA LYS A 236 -13.75 -38.50 41.50
C LYS A 236 -15.07 -37.80 41.20
N CYS A 237 -15.70 -38.17 40.09
CA CYS A 237 -17.00 -37.66 39.71
C CYS A 237 -18.07 -38.74 39.92
N TYR A 238 -19.34 -38.34 40.08
CA TYR A 238 -20.42 -39.32 40.02
C TYR A 238 -21.68 -38.82 39.31
N SER A 239 -22.51 -39.75 38.83
CA SER A 239 -23.78 -39.44 38.19
C SER A 239 -24.97 -40.25 38.70
N LEU A 240 -26.10 -39.55 38.87
CA LEU A 240 -27.42 -40.14 39.21
C LEU A 240 -28.45 -40.03 38.08
N GLY A 241 -28.09 -39.39 36.96
CA GLY A 241 -29.02 -39.13 35.87
C GLY A 241 -29.62 -40.40 35.28
N LYS A 242 -30.81 -40.31 34.68
CA LYS A 242 -31.54 -41.46 34.11
C LYS A 242 -32.21 -41.11 32.79
N VAL A 243 -32.67 -42.12 32.08
CA VAL A 243 -33.55 -41.97 30.92
C VAL A 243 -34.95 -42.47 31.27
N THR A 244 -35.96 -41.60 31.18
CA THR A 244 -37.30 -41.85 31.77
C THR A 244 -38.28 -42.60 30.86
N ASN A 245 -38.08 -42.58 29.54
CA ASN A 245 -38.89 -43.36 28.59
C ASN A 245 -38.14 -44.66 28.20
N SER A 246 -38.51 -45.78 28.82
CA SER A 246 -37.69 -47.02 28.79
C SER A 246 -37.48 -47.67 27.41
N ASP A 247 -38.35 -47.40 26.43
CA ASP A 247 -38.19 -47.92 25.06
C ASP A 247 -37.16 -47.12 24.25
N PHE A 248 -36.93 -45.85 24.61
CA PHE A 248 -35.81 -45.04 24.12
C PHE A 248 -34.46 -45.49 24.70
N ALA A 249 -34.45 -46.24 25.80
CA ALA A 249 -33.25 -46.74 26.48
C ALA A 249 -32.78 -48.14 26.01
N LYS A 250 -33.46 -48.78 25.05
CA LYS A 250 -33.09 -50.11 24.54
C LYS A 250 -32.26 -50.00 23.24
N PRO A 251 -30.95 -50.29 23.28
CA PRO A 251 -30.09 -50.22 22.10
C PRO A 251 -30.31 -51.43 21.19
N THR A 252 -30.96 -51.26 20.03
CA THR A 252 -30.91 -52.29 18.99
C THR A 252 -29.64 -52.16 18.18
N ALA A 253 -28.66 -53.03 18.46
CA ALA A 253 -27.34 -53.10 17.84
C ALA A 253 -27.33 -53.21 16.30
N ALA A 254 -28.48 -53.42 15.66
CA ALA A 254 -28.55 -53.69 14.22
C ALA A 254 -28.69 -52.44 13.33
N LYS A 255 -29.11 -51.26 13.84
CA LYS A 255 -29.44 -50.10 12.96
C LYS A 255 -29.18 -48.67 13.53
N GLY A 256 -28.23 -48.46 14.47
CA GLY A 256 -27.54 -47.20 14.88
C GLY A 256 -28.30 -45.86 15.11
N ARG A 257 -28.26 -45.10 16.21
CA ARG A 257 -27.59 -45.14 17.53
C ARG A 257 -28.45 -44.39 18.55
N VAL A 258 -28.65 -44.94 19.75
CA VAL A 258 -28.84 -44.18 21.00
C VAL A 258 -27.81 -44.74 21.98
N ALA A 259 -26.81 -43.95 22.35
CA ALA A 259 -25.81 -44.32 23.34
C ALA A 259 -26.04 -43.49 24.60
N ILE A 260 -26.29 -44.16 25.72
CA ILE A 260 -26.35 -43.59 27.05
C ILE A 260 -25.05 -44.03 27.73
N GLY A 261 -24.19 -43.13 28.19
CA GLY A 261 -22.94 -43.61 28.82
C GLY A 261 -21.94 -42.55 29.23
N LEU A 262 -20.78 -43.05 29.68
CA LEU A 262 -19.56 -42.31 29.96
C LEU A 262 -18.51 -42.83 28.98
N ALA A 263 -18.14 -42.03 27.97
CA ALA A 263 -17.05 -42.39 27.07
C ALA A 263 -15.74 -41.88 27.67
N VAL A 264 -14.76 -42.78 27.88
CA VAL A 264 -13.42 -42.45 28.39
C VAL A 264 -12.36 -43.23 27.60
N TYR A 265 -11.38 -42.50 27.05
CA TYR A 265 -10.10 -43.06 26.60
C TYR A 265 -8.98 -42.18 27.17
N SER A 266 -8.26 -42.69 28.15
CA SER A 266 -7.15 -41.99 28.80
C SER A 266 -5.85 -42.75 28.54
N SER A 267 -4.84 -42.03 28.04
CA SER A 267 -3.42 -42.39 28.15
C SER A 267 -2.73 -41.59 29.27
N GLY A 268 -3.51 -40.86 30.09
CA GLY A 268 -3.07 -39.87 31.07
C GLY A 268 -2.97 -40.39 32.51
N THR A 269 -2.33 -39.59 33.35
CA THR A 269 -1.92 -39.91 34.74
C THR A 269 -3.03 -39.73 35.79
N GLY A 270 -4.26 -39.31 35.43
CA GLY A 270 -5.38 -39.15 36.37
C GLY A 270 -5.67 -40.43 37.18
N GLN A 271 -5.50 -40.38 38.50
CA GLN A 271 -5.46 -41.57 39.36
C GLN A 271 -6.78 -41.95 40.09
N GLY A 272 -7.86 -41.14 40.04
CA GLY A 272 -9.07 -41.43 40.83
C GLY A 272 -10.22 -42.07 40.06
N VAL A 273 -11.06 -42.81 40.79
CA VAL A 273 -12.21 -43.57 40.27
C VAL A 273 -13.47 -42.72 40.32
N SER A 274 -14.25 -42.75 39.25
CA SER A 274 -15.57 -42.10 39.13
C SER A 274 -16.69 -43.14 39.08
N TYR A 275 -17.91 -42.75 39.46
CA TYR A 275 -19.03 -43.68 39.64
C TYR A 275 -20.29 -43.25 38.88
N TYR A 276 -21.18 -44.19 38.60
CA TYR A 276 -22.52 -43.88 38.09
C TYR A 276 -23.55 -44.84 38.65
N ASN A 277 -24.81 -44.42 38.71
CA ASN A 277 -25.89 -45.29 39.15
C ASN A 277 -26.20 -46.35 38.07
N SER A 278 -25.85 -47.61 38.35
CA SER A 278 -26.04 -48.74 37.43
C SER A 278 -27.49 -49.16 37.25
N GLU A 279 -28.39 -48.73 38.14
CA GLU A 279 -29.83 -48.96 38.02
C GLU A 279 -30.48 -47.98 37.02
N ASN A 280 -29.88 -46.80 36.85
CA ASN A 280 -30.39 -45.72 36.02
C ASN A 280 -29.72 -45.63 34.63
N LEU A 281 -28.50 -46.14 34.49
CA LEU A 281 -27.67 -46.01 33.30
C LEU A 281 -27.01 -47.34 32.93
N THR A 282 -27.04 -47.68 31.64
CA THR A 282 -26.22 -48.78 31.08
C THR A 282 -24.99 -48.18 30.40
N PRO A 283 -23.76 -48.59 30.71
CA PRO A 283 -22.57 -48.00 30.08
C PRO A 283 -22.44 -48.42 28.61
N ALA A 284 -22.17 -47.48 27.71
CA ALA A 284 -21.80 -47.74 26.32
C ALA A 284 -20.55 -46.94 25.93
N VAL A 285 -19.59 -47.57 25.25
CA VAL A 285 -18.40 -46.91 24.69
C VAL A 285 -18.52 -46.86 23.17
N VAL A 286 -18.44 -45.67 22.57
CA VAL A 286 -18.60 -45.48 21.12
C VAL A 286 -17.23 -45.30 20.47
N PHE A 287 -16.87 -46.17 19.51
CA PHE A 287 -15.67 -46.01 18.67
C PHE A 287 -16.07 -46.01 17.19
N GLY A 288 -15.79 -44.93 16.46
CA GLY A 288 -16.03 -44.91 15.02
C GLY A 288 -17.50 -45.17 14.68
N SER A 289 -17.80 -46.11 13.78
CA SER A 289 -19.15 -46.59 13.41
C SER A 289 -19.77 -47.60 14.39
N ASP A 290 -19.01 -48.11 15.35
CA ASP A 290 -19.40 -49.26 16.17
C ASP A 290 -19.62 -48.86 17.65
N VAL A 291 -20.79 -49.20 18.18
CA VAL A 291 -21.07 -49.11 19.62
C VAL A 291 -20.58 -50.42 20.24
N VAL A 292 -19.57 -50.37 21.10
CA VAL A 292 -19.06 -51.55 21.81
C VAL A 292 -19.41 -51.40 23.29
N TYR A 293 -20.24 -52.31 23.79
CA TYR A 293 -20.40 -52.55 25.23
C TYR A 293 -19.15 -53.27 25.70
N LYS A 294 -18.08 -52.52 26.01
CA LYS A 294 -16.92 -53.08 26.71
C LYS A 294 -17.20 -53.07 28.20
N ASP A 295 -16.56 -53.99 28.92
CA ASP A 295 -16.38 -53.84 30.37
C ASP A 295 -15.92 -52.40 30.63
N THR A 296 -16.60 -51.72 31.54
CA THR A 296 -16.32 -50.32 31.86
C THR A 296 -14.82 -50.12 32.09
N PRO A 297 -14.20 -49.02 31.61
CA PRO A 297 -12.81 -48.71 31.94
C PRO A 297 -12.61 -48.85 33.45
N GLU A 298 -11.48 -49.41 33.92
CA GLU A 298 -11.20 -49.69 35.35
C GLU A 298 -11.46 -48.49 36.30
N LYS A 299 -11.51 -47.27 35.75
CA LYS A 299 -11.65 -46.00 36.48
C LYS A 299 -13.07 -45.39 36.46
N VAL A 300 -14.05 -46.04 35.84
CA VAL A 300 -15.45 -45.60 35.83
C VAL A 300 -16.37 -46.77 36.17
N ILE A 301 -16.95 -46.80 37.37
CA ILE A 301 -17.57 -48.01 37.92
C ILE A 301 -19.07 -47.77 38.18
N GLY A 302 -19.90 -48.67 37.64
CA GLY A 302 -21.33 -48.70 37.93
C GLY A 302 -21.62 -49.24 39.33
N LYS A 303 -22.45 -48.53 40.09
CA LYS A 303 -22.83 -48.87 41.46
C LYS A 303 -24.33 -48.74 41.65
N THR A 304 -24.91 -49.65 42.43
CA THR A 304 -26.32 -49.61 42.81
C THR A 304 -26.62 -48.37 43.66
N THR A 305 -27.90 -48.01 43.80
CA THR A 305 -28.30 -46.90 44.68
C THR A 305 -27.83 -47.14 46.12
N ALA A 306 -27.89 -48.38 46.61
CA ALA A 306 -27.43 -48.71 47.96
C ALA A 306 -25.92 -48.50 48.11
N GLU A 307 -25.11 -48.96 47.14
CA GLU A 307 -23.65 -48.77 47.18
C GLU A 307 -23.26 -47.29 47.05
N LEU A 308 -23.94 -46.50 46.22
CA LEU A 308 -23.64 -45.07 46.08
C LEU A 308 -24.00 -44.23 47.32
N LYS A 309 -24.79 -44.77 48.25
CA LYS A 309 -25.10 -44.15 49.55
C LYS A 309 -24.15 -44.62 50.67
N ASP A 310 -23.17 -45.48 50.36
CA ASP A 310 -22.14 -45.93 51.30
C ASP A 310 -20.82 -45.20 51.03
N GLN A 311 -20.31 -44.48 52.04
CA GLN A 311 -19.04 -43.74 51.94
C GLN A 311 -17.87 -44.63 51.53
N SER A 312 -17.86 -45.90 51.96
CA SER A 312 -16.76 -46.84 51.69
C SER A 312 -16.62 -47.19 50.20
N THR A 313 -17.66 -46.93 49.39
CA THR A 313 -17.62 -47.07 47.93
C THR A 313 -16.63 -46.09 47.29
N PHE A 314 -16.43 -44.91 47.88
CA PHE A 314 -15.70 -43.80 47.26
C PHE A 314 -14.22 -43.77 47.65
N SER A 315 -13.50 -44.85 47.35
CA SER A 315 -12.07 -44.95 47.64
C SER A 315 -11.26 -43.82 46.97
N GLY A 316 -10.38 -43.17 47.75
CA GLY A 316 -9.54 -42.06 47.30
C GLY A 316 -10.25 -40.69 47.23
N TRP A 317 -11.52 -40.61 47.60
CA TRP A 317 -12.25 -39.34 47.73
C TRP A 317 -11.99 -38.71 49.10
N ASP A 318 -11.96 -37.37 49.15
CA ASP A 318 -11.68 -36.63 50.37
C ASP A 318 -13.00 -36.20 51.05
N PHE A 319 -13.45 -37.00 52.01
CA PHE A 319 -14.62 -36.72 52.84
C PHE A 319 -14.31 -35.84 54.06
N ASP A 320 -13.06 -35.40 54.23
CA ASP A 320 -12.66 -34.49 55.30
C ASP A 320 -12.66 -33.03 54.82
N LYS A 321 -12.50 -32.79 53.51
CA LYS A 321 -12.34 -31.44 52.95
C LYS A 321 -13.27 -31.09 51.78
N ILE A 322 -13.68 -32.05 50.96
CA ILE A 322 -14.36 -31.79 49.68
C ILE A 322 -15.77 -32.36 49.64
N TRP A 323 -15.92 -33.62 50.08
CA TRP A 323 -17.18 -34.35 50.04
C TRP A 323 -17.74 -34.53 51.44
N ASN A 324 -19.05 -34.68 51.53
CA ASN A 324 -19.74 -35.11 52.75
C ASN A 324 -20.88 -36.07 52.37
N ILE A 325 -21.33 -36.90 53.30
CA ILE A 325 -22.40 -37.88 53.08
C ILE A 325 -23.23 -38.00 54.35
N SER A 326 -24.54 -37.79 54.22
CA SER A 326 -25.49 -37.83 55.33
C SER A 326 -26.82 -38.38 54.85
N PRO A 327 -27.47 -39.31 55.57
CA PRO A 327 -28.81 -39.80 55.23
C PRO A 327 -29.87 -38.69 55.11
N GLU A 328 -29.66 -37.55 55.76
CA GLU A 328 -30.61 -36.42 55.78
C GLU A 328 -30.38 -35.41 54.65
N THR A 329 -29.21 -35.42 54.01
CA THR A 329 -28.82 -34.46 52.98
C THR A 329 -28.64 -35.16 51.65
N ASN A 330 -29.12 -34.55 50.55
CA ASN A 330 -28.97 -35.11 49.20
C ASN A 330 -29.45 -36.58 49.07
N ASP A 331 -30.51 -36.95 49.80
CA ASP A 331 -31.07 -38.31 49.85
C ASP A 331 -30.02 -39.38 50.24
N GLY A 332 -29.01 -39.05 51.06
CA GLY A 332 -27.98 -40.01 51.45
C GLY A 332 -26.87 -40.23 50.42
N TYR A 333 -26.91 -39.58 49.26
CA TYR A 333 -25.80 -39.59 48.30
C TYR A 333 -24.73 -38.54 48.68
N PRO A 334 -23.45 -38.77 48.36
CA PRO A 334 -22.40 -37.78 48.60
C PRO A 334 -22.73 -36.43 47.98
N TYR A 335 -22.44 -35.34 48.69
CA TYR A 335 -22.61 -33.98 48.18
C TYR A 335 -21.34 -33.18 48.37
N LEU A 336 -21.17 -32.15 47.55
CA LEU A 336 -20.05 -31.22 47.67
C LEU A 336 -20.22 -30.37 48.93
N ASP A 337 -19.20 -30.40 49.79
CA ASP A 337 -19.11 -29.67 51.05
C ASP A 337 -17.65 -29.20 51.22
N ILE A 338 -17.32 -28.18 50.43
CA ILE A 338 -15.96 -27.68 50.28
C ILE A 338 -15.60 -26.87 51.53
N ARG A 339 -14.79 -27.46 52.40
CA ARG A 339 -14.39 -26.87 53.67
C ARG A 339 -13.05 -26.14 53.62
N THR A 340 -12.24 -26.42 52.60
CA THR A 340 -11.00 -25.68 52.35
C THR A 340 -10.93 -25.19 50.90
N ALA A 341 -10.55 -23.93 50.71
CA ALA A 341 -10.24 -23.37 49.41
C ALA A 341 -8.95 -23.98 48.85
N VAL A 342 -9.04 -24.60 47.67
CA VAL A 342 -7.88 -25.16 46.98
C VAL A 342 -7.14 -24.05 46.23
N LYS A 343 -5.87 -23.87 46.57
CA LYS A 343 -4.93 -22.94 45.94
C LYS A 343 -3.95 -23.70 45.05
N ARG A 344 -4.03 -23.46 43.74
CA ARG A 344 -3.26 -24.13 42.70
C ARG A 344 -2.04 -23.28 42.39
N LEU A 345 -0.85 -23.81 42.68
CA LEU A 345 0.40 -23.08 42.51
C LEU A 345 1.18 -23.66 41.34
N SER A 346 1.40 -22.85 40.31
CA SER A 346 2.29 -23.14 39.20
C SER A 346 3.69 -22.63 39.50
N VAL A 347 4.70 -23.27 38.91
CA VAL A 347 6.10 -22.83 38.98
C VAL A 347 6.64 -22.60 37.57
N LYS A 348 7.68 -21.80 37.43
CA LYS A 348 8.43 -21.64 36.18
C LYS A 348 9.93 -21.73 36.46
N PRO A 349 10.71 -22.30 35.54
CA PRO A 349 12.16 -22.39 35.67
C PRO A 349 12.79 -20.99 35.58
N THR A 350 13.85 -20.78 36.36
CA THR A 350 14.74 -19.62 36.26
C THR A 350 16.04 -20.05 35.60
N PHE A 351 16.71 -19.11 34.93
CA PHE A 351 17.87 -19.41 34.08
C PHE A 351 19.02 -18.44 34.31
N GLU A 352 20.23 -18.90 34.00
CA GLU A 352 21.38 -18.02 33.79
C GLU A 352 21.21 -17.24 32.47
N GLU A 353 21.72 -16.00 32.43
CA GLU A 353 21.82 -15.28 31.16
C GLU A 353 22.74 -16.03 30.20
N LYS A 354 22.40 -16.03 28.91
CA LYS A 354 23.19 -16.68 27.87
C LYS A 354 23.77 -15.64 26.92
N ILE A 355 25.09 -15.66 26.75
CA ILE A 355 25.74 -14.84 25.72
C ILE A 355 25.35 -15.37 24.34
N TRP A 356 25.00 -14.45 23.44
CA TRP A 356 24.63 -14.76 22.06
C TRP A 356 25.70 -15.57 21.32
N ASN A 357 25.26 -16.48 20.47
CA ASN A 357 26.08 -17.23 19.53
C ASN A 357 25.33 -17.40 18.21
N ASP A 358 26.02 -17.89 17.19
CA ASP A 358 25.52 -18.11 15.81
C ASP A 358 24.44 -19.20 15.66
N GLY A 359 23.82 -19.63 16.76
CA GLY A 359 22.82 -20.70 16.79
C GLY A 359 23.42 -22.10 16.89
N SER A 360 24.74 -22.24 16.94
CA SER A 360 25.42 -23.52 17.14
C SER A 360 25.12 -24.15 18.51
N ASP A 361 24.79 -23.34 19.52
CA ASP A 361 24.43 -23.81 20.85
C ASP A 361 23.15 -23.15 21.39
N LEU A 362 22.04 -23.89 21.28
CA LEU A 362 20.72 -23.49 21.77
C LEU A 362 20.47 -23.86 23.24
N THR A 363 21.45 -24.40 23.97
CA THR A 363 21.21 -24.85 25.35
C THR A 363 20.95 -23.67 26.29
N ALA A 364 20.13 -23.87 27.32
CA ALA A 364 19.95 -22.91 28.41
C ALA A 364 20.33 -23.61 29.72
N LYS A 365 20.84 -22.84 30.69
CA LYS A 365 21.18 -23.38 32.01
C LYS A 365 20.12 -22.95 33.02
N VAL A 366 19.35 -23.93 33.49
CA VAL A 366 18.35 -23.75 34.56
C VAL A 366 19.10 -23.55 35.88
N THR A 367 18.77 -22.48 36.62
CA THR A 367 19.37 -22.16 37.92
C THR A 367 18.45 -22.49 39.09
N GLY A 368 17.14 -22.59 38.84
CA GLY A 368 16.16 -22.90 39.86
C GLY A 368 14.72 -22.83 39.34
N MET A 369 13.80 -22.59 40.26
CA MET A 369 12.37 -22.45 40.00
C MET A 369 11.80 -21.33 40.87
N GLU A 370 10.80 -20.62 40.34
CA GLU A 370 9.99 -19.67 41.10
C GLU A 370 8.50 -19.89 40.87
N PHE A 371 7.65 -19.41 41.77
CA PHE A 371 6.21 -19.48 41.56
C PHE A 371 5.78 -18.56 40.42
N ALA A 372 4.89 -19.04 39.55
CA ALA A 372 4.40 -18.30 38.40
C ALA A 372 3.01 -17.71 38.68
N GLY A 373 2.81 -16.44 38.31
CA GLY A 373 1.48 -15.83 38.25
C GLY A 373 0.77 -15.59 39.59
N LEU A 374 1.47 -15.58 40.72
CA LEU A 374 0.83 -15.37 42.02
C LEU A 374 0.26 -13.96 42.18
N SER A 375 -0.98 -13.88 42.68
CA SER A 375 -1.54 -12.64 43.22
C SER A 375 -0.85 -12.21 44.52
N GLU A 376 -0.95 -10.94 44.92
CA GLU A 376 -0.39 -10.47 46.20
C GLU A 376 -0.94 -11.24 47.41
N ALA A 377 -2.22 -11.62 47.37
CA ALA A 377 -2.82 -12.47 48.40
C ALA A 377 -2.18 -13.87 48.43
N GLU A 378 -1.94 -14.48 47.28
CA GLU A 378 -1.30 -15.81 47.19
C GLU A 378 0.17 -15.77 47.60
N LYS A 379 0.91 -14.69 47.29
CA LYS A 379 2.27 -14.49 47.80
C LYS A 379 2.29 -14.50 49.32
N ALA A 380 1.35 -13.79 49.96
CA ALA A 380 1.24 -13.76 51.42
C ALA A 380 0.89 -15.15 52.01
N LEU A 381 0.05 -15.93 51.33
CA LEU A 381 -0.26 -17.31 51.74
C LEU A 381 0.94 -18.25 51.59
N VAL A 382 1.69 -18.14 50.48
CA VAL A 382 2.93 -18.90 50.23
C VAL A 382 3.96 -18.63 51.33
N GLU A 383 4.14 -17.38 51.71
CA GLU A 383 5.04 -17.00 52.81
C GLU A 383 4.52 -17.50 54.16
N LYS A 384 3.25 -17.24 54.50
CA LYS A 384 2.63 -17.60 55.77
C LYS A 384 2.75 -19.10 56.08
N TYR A 385 2.43 -19.95 55.10
CA TYR A 385 2.44 -21.41 55.28
C TYR A 385 3.75 -22.08 54.86
N LYS A 386 4.79 -21.27 54.59
CA LYS A 386 6.15 -21.72 54.25
C LYS A 386 6.13 -22.72 53.10
N ILE A 387 5.43 -22.35 52.03
CA ILE A 387 5.31 -23.21 50.84
C ILE A 387 6.61 -23.11 50.05
N THR A 388 7.30 -24.22 49.88
CA THR A 388 8.59 -24.29 49.17
C THR A 388 8.46 -25.11 47.89
N ILE A 389 9.28 -24.77 46.89
CA ILE A 389 9.40 -25.55 45.66
C ILE A 389 10.49 -26.61 45.87
N ASN A 390 10.17 -27.87 45.59
CA ASN A 390 11.15 -28.95 45.57
C ASN A 390 11.60 -29.16 44.13
N PHE A 391 12.83 -28.75 43.85
CA PHE A 391 13.44 -28.88 42.54
C PHE A 391 14.96 -28.82 42.66
N ASP A 392 15.66 -29.77 42.05
CA ASP A 392 17.11 -29.80 41.92
C ASP A 392 17.51 -29.46 40.47
N PRO A 393 18.02 -28.23 40.20
CA PRO A 393 18.40 -27.81 38.86
C PRO A 393 19.50 -28.68 38.21
N THR A 394 20.25 -29.46 38.99
CA THR A 394 21.34 -30.32 38.48
C THR A 394 20.81 -31.68 38.04
N ASN A 395 19.89 -32.27 38.80
CA ASN A 395 19.45 -33.67 38.60
C ASN A 395 18.08 -33.78 37.93
N ASP A 396 17.20 -32.79 38.14
CA ASP A 396 15.81 -32.85 37.67
C ASP A 396 15.63 -32.37 36.22
N ILE A 397 16.65 -31.76 35.61
CA ILE A 397 16.62 -31.29 34.22
C ILE A 397 17.20 -32.34 33.27
N LYS A 398 16.40 -32.70 32.25
CA LYS A 398 16.83 -33.53 31.12
C LYS A 398 17.44 -32.68 30.01
N SER A 399 16.78 -31.58 29.65
CA SER A 399 17.28 -30.60 28.69
C SER A 399 16.58 -29.26 28.87
N ALA A 400 17.26 -28.17 28.56
CA ALA A 400 16.66 -26.85 28.43
C ALA A 400 17.23 -26.18 27.18
N VAL A 401 16.36 -25.78 26.25
CA VAL A 401 16.77 -25.25 24.95
C VAL A 401 15.93 -24.06 24.50
N PHE A 402 16.60 -23.06 23.95
CA PHE A 402 15.96 -21.97 23.22
C PHE A 402 15.38 -22.49 21.90
N LYS A 403 14.27 -21.90 21.46
CA LYS A 403 13.72 -22.15 20.12
C LYS A 403 14.66 -21.65 19.02
N SER A 404 15.31 -20.52 19.27
CA SER A 404 16.25 -19.85 18.37
C SER A 404 17.16 -18.93 19.18
N MET A 405 18.40 -18.76 18.72
CA MET A 405 19.35 -17.75 19.24
C MET A 405 19.42 -16.52 18.33
N GLN A 406 18.50 -16.37 17.38
CA GLN A 406 18.57 -15.32 16.36
C GLN A 406 18.47 -13.90 16.94
N ASN A 407 17.70 -13.69 18.01
CA ASN A 407 17.48 -12.37 18.61
C ASN A 407 18.00 -12.30 20.05
N LEU A 408 18.41 -11.10 20.48
CA LEU A 408 18.76 -10.82 21.88
C LEU A 408 17.53 -10.62 22.77
N GLY A 409 17.73 -10.67 24.08
CA GLY A 409 16.74 -10.39 25.10
C GLY A 409 16.01 -11.61 25.63
N TRP A 410 14.82 -11.42 26.19
CA TRP A 410 14.05 -12.47 26.88
C TRP A 410 13.43 -13.45 25.88
N ARG A 411 13.80 -14.73 25.96
CA ARG A 411 13.32 -15.78 25.05
C ARG A 411 12.79 -16.97 25.82
N ASP A 412 11.71 -17.54 25.30
CA ASP A 412 11.13 -18.77 25.81
C ASP A 412 12.14 -19.92 25.72
N VAL A 413 12.21 -20.70 26.80
CA VAL A 413 13.05 -21.89 26.87
C VAL A 413 12.15 -23.10 27.06
N THR A 414 12.29 -24.08 26.18
CA THR A 414 11.64 -25.38 26.33
C THR A 414 12.46 -26.23 27.29
N VAL A 415 11.84 -26.67 28.39
CA VAL A 415 12.49 -27.49 29.42
C VAL A 415 11.86 -28.87 29.46
N GLU A 416 12.70 -29.91 29.35
CA GLU A 416 12.34 -31.29 29.64
C GLU A 416 12.90 -31.70 31.01
N TYR A 417 12.08 -32.38 31.80
CA TYR A 417 12.38 -32.77 33.17
C TYR A 417 12.65 -34.28 33.28
N ASN A 418 13.69 -34.69 34.02
CA ASN A 418 13.86 -36.06 34.51
C ASN A 418 12.88 -36.34 35.65
N THR A 419 12.75 -35.37 36.56
CA THR A 419 11.80 -35.37 37.68
C THR A 419 11.00 -34.07 37.62
N GLN A 420 9.66 -34.17 37.62
CA GLN A 420 8.81 -32.98 37.66
C GLN A 420 9.00 -32.24 39.00
N PRO A 421 9.05 -30.89 39.00
CA PRO A 421 9.10 -30.14 40.25
C PRO A 421 7.84 -30.40 41.07
N THR A 422 7.94 -30.23 42.38
CA THR A 422 6.79 -30.34 43.30
C THR A 422 6.81 -29.20 44.31
N ILE A 423 5.80 -29.13 45.19
CA ILE A 423 5.78 -28.18 46.29
C ILE A 423 5.65 -28.89 47.63
N THR A 424 6.18 -28.30 48.69
CA THR A 424 5.99 -28.73 50.09
C THR A 424 5.27 -27.63 50.85
N VAL A 425 4.21 -27.98 51.59
CA VAL A 425 3.51 -27.05 52.48
C VAL A 425 4.05 -27.23 53.90
N GLY A 426 4.86 -26.28 54.38
CA GLY A 426 5.52 -26.36 55.68
C GLY A 426 4.55 -26.43 56.87
N GLU A 427 3.42 -25.73 56.80
CA GLU A 427 2.43 -25.63 57.89
C GLU A 427 1.05 -26.19 57.49
N THR A 428 1.00 -27.46 57.08
CA THR A 428 -0.21 -28.10 56.50
C THR A 428 -1.44 -28.08 57.42
N GLU A 429 -1.28 -28.32 58.73
CA GLU A 429 -2.40 -28.31 59.68
C GLU A 429 -2.95 -26.89 59.91
N ALA A 430 -2.08 -25.89 60.00
CA ALA A 430 -2.46 -24.49 60.14
C ALA A 430 -3.18 -23.99 58.87
N ALA A 431 -2.65 -24.31 57.69
CA ALA A 431 -3.31 -24.03 56.42
C ALA A 431 -4.71 -24.64 56.36
N SER A 432 -4.85 -25.92 56.76
CA SER A 432 -6.15 -26.60 56.76
C SER A 432 -7.13 -25.97 57.76
N THR A 433 -6.65 -25.58 58.95
CA THR A 433 -7.46 -24.89 59.98
C THR A 433 -7.95 -23.53 59.50
N ASP A 434 -7.11 -22.80 58.76
CA ASP A 434 -7.45 -21.52 58.14
C ASP A 434 -8.28 -21.68 56.86
N GLY A 435 -8.65 -22.91 56.49
CA GLY A 435 -9.52 -23.18 55.35
C GLY A 435 -8.79 -23.23 54.01
N TYR A 436 -7.50 -23.57 53.95
CA TYR A 436 -6.72 -23.65 52.71
C TYR A 436 -6.09 -25.03 52.48
N THR A 437 -6.10 -25.46 51.23
CA THR A 437 -5.30 -26.59 50.74
C THR A 437 -4.49 -26.15 49.54
N PHE A 438 -3.19 -26.42 49.51
CA PHE A 438 -2.31 -26.05 48.39
C PHE A 438 -1.94 -27.27 47.56
N VAL A 439 -1.99 -27.12 46.25
CA VAL A 439 -1.69 -28.19 45.30
C VAL A 439 -0.80 -27.65 44.18
N PHE A 440 0.17 -28.47 43.78
CA PHE A 440 1.01 -28.18 42.63
C PHE A 440 0.20 -28.31 41.35
N ASP A 441 0.25 -27.30 40.49
CA ASP A 441 -0.55 -27.25 39.25
C ASP A 441 0.28 -27.44 37.97
N GLY A 442 1.61 -27.52 38.10
CA GLY A 442 2.52 -27.79 36.99
C GLY A 442 3.64 -26.77 36.84
N ALA A 443 4.59 -27.11 35.97
CA ALA A 443 5.61 -26.18 35.50
C ALA A 443 5.12 -25.50 34.21
N VAL A 444 5.16 -24.18 34.18
CA VAL A 444 4.87 -23.37 32.99
C VAL A 444 6.16 -22.93 32.31
N THR A 445 6.05 -22.46 31.06
CA THR A 445 7.21 -21.97 30.29
C THR A 445 7.93 -20.84 31.03
N GLY A 446 9.24 -20.96 31.14
CA GLY A 446 10.11 -19.89 31.64
C GLY A 446 10.86 -19.22 30.49
N GLN A 447 11.42 -18.04 30.78
CA GLN A 447 12.20 -17.26 29.83
C GLN A 447 13.62 -17.08 30.35
N ALA A 448 14.59 -17.18 29.45
CA ALA A 448 15.99 -16.83 29.73
C ALA A 448 16.39 -15.64 28.86
N ARG A 449 17.28 -14.80 29.38
CA ARG A 449 17.77 -13.65 28.64
C ARG A 449 19.00 -14.04 27.81
N ILE A 450 18.93 -13.79 26.51
CA ILE A 450 20.08 -13.81 25.61
C ILE A 450 20.70 -12.42 25.64
N VAL A 451 22.00 -12.32 25.92
CA VAL A 451 22.72 -11.05 26.04
C VAL A 451 23.76 -10.90 24.95
N ASP A 452 24.09 -9.65 24.62
CA ASP A 452 25.11 -9.30 23.65
C ASP A 452 26.48 -9.91 24.01
N ASN A 453 27.29 -10.24 23.00
CA ASN A 453 28.63 -10.79 23.19
C ASN A 453 29.71 -9.76 23.59
N GLY A 454 29.34 -8.48 23.66
CA GLY A 454 30.21 -7.37 24.05
C GLY A 454 31.17 -6.92 22.95
N ALA A 455 31.00 -7.40 21.71
CA ALA A 455 31.77 -6.90 20.58
C ALA A 455 31.41 -5.43 20.31
N ALA A 456 32.44 -4.59 20.18
CA ALA A 456 32.23 -3.16 19.94
C ALA A 456 31.63 -2.94 18.54
N GLY A 457 30.70 -1.99 18.45
CA GLY A 457 30.24 -1.46 17.16
C GLY A 457 31.35 -0.71 16.41
N PRO A 458 31.13 -0.37 15.12
CA PRO A 458 32.13 0.28 14.30
C PRO A 458 32.46 1.68 14.79
N ASN A 459 33.74 2.01 14.84
CA ASN A 459 34.21 3.38 15.05
C ASN A 459 33.93 4.26 13.80
N LYS A 460 34.11 5.58 13.91
CA LYS A 460 33.78 6.51 12.81
C LYS A 460 34.43 6.16 11.46
N THR A 461 35.68 5.70 11.44
CA THR A 461 36.36 5.30 10.20
C THR A 461 35.73 4.05 9.58
N GLU A 462 35.32 3.09 10.41
CA GLU A 462 34.60 1.89 9.97
C GLU A 462 33.19 2.23 9.49
N GLN A 463 32.50 3.17 10.15
CA GLN A 463 31.20 3.70 9.71
C GLN A 463 31.32 4.33 8.31
N ASP A 464 32.30 5.23 8.12
CA ASP A 464 32.57 5.85 6.80
C ASP A 464 32.85 4.79 5.73
N ALA A 465 33.59 3.72 6.07
CA ALA A 465 33.87 2.62 5.17
C ALA A 465 32.61 1.79 4.83
N GLN A 466 31.74 1.51 5.81
CA GLN A 466 30.47 0.82 5.55
C GLN A 466 29.55 1.66 4.65
N ILE A 467 29.49 2.97 4.83
CA ILE A 467 28.71 3.86 3.96
C ILE A 467 29.28 3.92 2.55
N ALA A 468 30.61 3.96 2.39
CA ALA A 468 31.25 3.85 1.09
C ALA A 468 30.92 2.51 0.40
N LYS A 469 30.92 1.41 1.17
CA LYS A 469 30.55 0.08 0.69
C LYS A 469 29.07 -0.01 0.28
N ALA A 470 28.17 0.67 0.99
CA ALA A 470 26.76 0.78 0.61
C ALA A 470 26.56 1.56 -0.72
N LYS A 471 27.34 2.62 -0.95
CA LYS A 471 27.35 3.34 -2.25
C LYS A 471 27.85 2.47 -3.39
N GLU A 472 28.89 1.67 -3.15
CA GLU A 472 29.41 0.71 -4.11
C GLU A 472 28.37 -0.37 -4.42
N ALA A 473 27.68 -0.91 -3.40
CA ALA A 473 26.58 -1.87 -3.57
C ALA A 473 25.46 -1.29 -4.44
N ASN A 474 25.03 -0.04 -4.19
CA ASN A 474 24.06 0.66 -5.04
C ASN A 474 24.52 0.74 -6.49
N THR A 475 25.79 1.12 -6.72
CA THR A 475 26.37 1.20 -8.07
C THR A 475 26.31 -0.16 -8.78
N ILE A 476 26.78 -1.22 -8.12
CA ILE A 476 26.78 -2.58 -8.67
C ILE A 476 25.35 -3.02 -9.05
N ILE A 477 24.39 -2.78 -8.15
CA ILE A 477 23.00 -3.17 -8.40
C ILE A 477 22.42 -2.39 -9.58
N PHE A 478 22.56 -1.05 -9.59
CA PHE A 478 21.99 -0.23 -10.65
C PHE A 478 22.65 -0.48 -12.01
N GLU A 479 23.97 -0.62 -12.07
CA GLU A 479 24.69 -0.96 -13.32
C GLU A 479 24.18 -2.27 -13.91
N LYS A 480 23.87 -3.27 -13.08
CA LYS A 480 23.38 -4.56 -13.57
C LYS A 480 21.87 -4.59 -13.85
N TYR A 481 21.07 -3.89 -13.05
CA TYR A 481 19.61 -3.92 -13.15
C TYR A 481 19.05 -2.89 -14.14
N ILE A 482 19.58 -1.66 -14.13
CA ILE A 482 19.18 -0.57 -15.02
C ILE A 482 20.07 -0.53 -16.27
N GLY A 483 21.36 -0.86 -16.14
CA GLY A 483 22.30 -0.80 -17.25
C GLY A 483 22.58 0.63 -17.71
N ASP A 484 22.67 0.82 -19.03
CA ASP A 484 22.75 2.14 -19.66
C ASP A 484 21.43 2.90 -19.65
N GLY A 485 20.36 2.32 -19.09
CA GLY A 485 19.03 2.91 -19.01
C GLY A 485 18.24 2.86 -20.32
N SER A 486 18.78 2.28 -21.40
CA SER A 486 18.12 2.23 -22.72
C SER A 486 16.70 1.63 -22.68
N ALA A 487 16.46 0.64 -21.82
CA ALA A 487 15.13 0.04 -21.62
C ALA A 487 14.08 1.06 -21.12
N TYR A 488 14.49 2.05 -20.33
CA TYR A 488 13.61 3.08 -19.76
C TYR A 488 13.33 4.23 -20.75
N LEU A 489 14.14 4.36 -21.81
CA LEU A 489 13.91 5.31 -22.91
C LEU A 489 12.95 4.77 -23.98
N THR A 490 12.40 3.56 -23.80
CA THR A 490 11.37 3.00 -24.67
C THR A 490 9.97 3.48 -24.28
N PRO A 491 9.00 3.53 -25.21
CA PRO A 491 7.64 3.95 -24.88
C PRO A 491 7.04 3.15 -23.72
N LEU A 492 6.31 3.83 -22.83
CA LEU A 492 5.63 3.16 -21.72
C LEU A 492 4.58 2.17 -22.25
N THR A 493 4.58 0.98 -21.67
CA THR A 493 3.62 -0.08 -21.97
C THR A 493 2.96 -0.56 -20.69
N VAL A 494 1.72 -1.08 -20.82
CA VAL A 494 0.91 -1.54 -19.70
C VAL A 494 0.56 -3.01 -19.86
N ASN A 495 0.48 -3.74 -18.74
CA ASN A 495 0.02 -5.14 -18.69
C ASN A 495 -1.18 -5.27 -17.78
N ASP A 496 -2.02 -6.28 -18.04
CA ASP A 496 -3.11 -6.66 -17.15
C ASP A 496 -2.52 -7.31 -15.88
N SER A 497 -2.94 -6.84 -14.71
CA SER A 497 -2.61 -7.46 -13.44
C SER A 497 -3.58 -8.60 -13.13
N PRO A 498 -3.17 -9.65 -12.39
CA PRO A 498 -4.02 -10.78 -12.02
C PRO A 498 -5.28 -10.42 -11.21
N VAL A 499 -5.34 -9.18 -10.69
CA VAL A 499 -6.41 -8.62 -9.86
C VAL A 499 -7.36 -7.67 -10.65
N GLY A 500 -7.20 -7.58 -11.98
CA GLY A 500 -8.10 -6.84 -12.87
C GLY A 500 -7.62 -5.46 -13.32
N ASP A 501 -6.80 -4.78 -12.51
CA ASP A 501 -6.23 -3.46 -12.83
C ASP A 501 -4.94 -3.59 -13.68
N LYS A 502 -4.57 -2.56 -14.44
CA LYS A 502 -3.33 -2.53 -15.23
C LYS A 502 -2.15 -1.93 -14.45
N GLU A 503 -0.93 -2.28 -14.86
CA GLU A 503 0.33 -1.73 -14.34
C GLU A 503 1.31 -1.38 -15.47
N PHE A 504 2.18 -0.40 -15.22
CA PHE A 504 3.29 -0.11 -16.13
C PHE A 504 4.33 -1.23 -16.09
N MET A 505 4.87 -1.61 -17.25
CA MET A 505 5.93 -2.61 -17.34
C MET A 505 7.29 -2.10 -16.84
N GLN A 506 7.51 -0.78 -16.85
CA GLN A 506 8.75 -0.17 -16.35
C GLN A 506 8.76 -0.10 -14.82
N ASP A 507 9.91 -0.38 -14.24
CA ASP A 507 10.13 -0.32 -12.80
C ASP A 507 10.46 1.13 -12.37
N PHE A 508 9.43 1.91 -12.05
CA PHE A 508 9.62 3.28 -11.57
C PHE A 508 10.21 3.36 -10.16
N TRP A 509 10.12 2.28 -9.40
CA TRP A 509 10.83 2.19 -8.14
C TRP A 509 12.34 2.21 -8.37
N ALA A 510 12.84 1.51 -9.40
CA ALA A 510 14.24 1.58 -9.82
C ALA A 510 14.66 3.02 -10.19
N MET A 511 13.86 3.72 -11.00
CA MET A 511 14.15 5.10 -11.42
C MET A 511 14.16 6.08 -10.25
N PHE A 512 13.18 5.99 -9.35
CA PHE A 512 13.15 6.77 -8.12
C PHE A 512 14.41 6.54 -7.28
N SER A 513 14.77 5.27 -7.08
CA SER A 513 15.91 4.87 -6.24
C SER A 513 17.24 5.34 -6.81
N ALA A 514 17.40 5.22 -8.13
CA ALA A 514 18.57 5.69 -8.86
C ALA A 514 18.73 7.21 -8.76
N ALA A 515 17.65 7.96 -9.02
CA ALA A 515 17.68 9.42 -8.98
C ALA A 515 17.98 9.93 -7.55
N ARG A 516 17.36 9.34 -6.52
CA ARG A 516 17.60 9.72 -5.12
C ARG A 516 18.94 9.24 -4.56
N GLY A 517 19.52 8.19 -5.16
CA GLY A 517 20.83 7.65 -4.86
C GLY A 517 21.97 8.26 -5.70
N ASP A 518 21.70 9.36 -6.42
CA ASP A 518 22.65 10.07 -7.29
C ASP A 518 23.26 9.22 -8.41
N TYR A 519 22.58 8.14 -8.80
CA TYR A 519 23.00 7.28 -9.90
C TYR A 519 22.50 7.81 -11.24
N VAL A 520 23.39 7.89 -12.23
CA VAL A 520 23.10 8.32 -13.60
C VAL A 520 23.30 7.13 -14.55
N PRO A 521 22.21 6.54 -15.10
CA PRO A 521 22.31 5.40 -16.01
C PRO A 521 23.24 5.67 -17.19
N GLY A 522 24.18 4.74 -17.42
CA GLY A 522 25.19 4.85 -18.49
C GLY A 522 26.14 6.05 -18.40
N GLY A 523 26.10 6.84 -17.31
CA GLY A 523 26.83 8.11 -17.20
C GLY A 523 26.29 9.24 -18.10
N ASP A 524 25.10 9.07 -18.70
CA ASP A 524 24.46 10.08 -19.54
C ASP A 524 23.77 11.12 -18.67
N THR A 525 24.39 12.30 -18.49
CA THR A 525 23.83 13.37 -17.66
C THR A 525 22.49 13.92 -18.17
N ALA A 526 22.13 13.65 -19.43
CA ALA A 526 20.84 14.00 -20.01
C ALA A 526 19.82 12.85 -19.92
N PHE A 527 20.13 11.74 -19.25
CA PHE A 527 19.26 10.56 -19.18
C PHE A 527 17.88 10.88 -18.64
N TYR A 528 17.80 11.54 -17.47
CA TYR A 528 16.52 11.86 -16.83
C TYR A 528 15.68 12.84 -17.65
N ASP A 529 16.34 13.74 -18.39
CA ASP A 529 15.66 14.66 -19.32
C ASP A 529 15.02 13.89 -20.50
N LYS A 530 15.78 12.97 -21.11
CA LYS A 530 15.28 12.09 -22.18
C LYS A 530 14.17 11.17 -21.67
N TRP A 531 14.33 10.63 -20.46
CA TRP A 531 13.35 9.76 -19.83
C TRP A 531 12.03 10.52 -19.58
N PHE A 532 12.07 11.72 -19.01
CA PHE A 532 10.87 12.52 -18.78
C PHE A 532 10.17 12.92 -20.10
N ALA A 533 10.93 13.29 -21.14
CA ALA A 533 10.37 13.55 -22.47
C ALA A 533 9.67 12.32 -23.07
N ASN A 534 10.25 11.12 -22.88
CA ASN A 534 9.64 9.85 -23.27
C ASN A 534 8.38 9.54 -22.46
N VAL A 535 8.37 9.79 -21.14
CA VAL A 535 7.19 9.64 -20.29
C VAL A 535 6.04 10.51 -20.78
N LYS A 536 6.28 11.80 -21.05
CA LYS A 536 5.26 12.71 -21.60
C LYS A 536 4.66 12.17 -22.89
N THR A 537 5.51 11.83 -23.87
CA THR A 537 5.07 11.31 -25.17
C THR A 537 4.29 10.00 -25.03
N SER A 538 4.73 9.12 -24.12
CA SER A 538 4.09 7.82 -23.91
C SER A 538 2.73 7.96 -23.24
N LEU A 539 2.59 8.81 -22.23
CA LEU A 539 1.31 9.04 -21.57
C LEU A 539 0.29 9.64 -22.54
N HIS A 540 0.71 10.61 -23.36
CA HIS A 540 -0.12 11.14 -24.45
C HIS A 540 -0.62 10.02 -25.37
N THR A 541 0.30 9.18 -25.87
CA THR A 541 -0.02 8.06 -26.76
C THR A 541 -0.97 7.05 -26.11
N LEU A 542 -0.78 6.73 -24.82
CA LEU A 542 -1.65 5.83 -24.08
C LEU A 542 -3.06 6.43 -23.89
N LYS A 543 -3.15 7.74 -23.63
CA LYS A 543 -4.43 8.45 -23.51
C LYS A 543 -5.18 8.47 -24.84
N GLU A 544 -4.50 8.79 -25.95
CA GLU A 544 -5.09 8.70 -27.30
C GLU A 544 -5.51 7.26 -27.65
N GLY A 545 -4.76 6.27 -27.14
CA GLY A 545 -5.08 4.84 -27.24
C GLY A 545 -6.25 4.38 -26.38
N GLY A 546 -6.86 5.27 -25.58
CA GLY A 546 -8.05 5.00 -24.77
C GLY A 546 -7.77 4.43 -23.39
N LEU A 547 -6.55 4.53 -22.87
CA LEU A 547 -6.27 4.17 -21.47
C LEU A 547 -6.90 5.22 -20.54
N GLU A 548 -7.75 4.78 -19.62
CA GLU A 548 -8.31 5.63 -18.59
C GLU A 548 -7.54 5.50 -17.28
N ALA A 549 -7.54 6.56 -16.47
CA ALA A 549 -6.80 6.57 -15.20
C ALA A 549 -7.28 5.47 -14.23
N THR A 550 -8.57 5.14 -14.28
CA THR A 550 -9.22 4.07 -13.51
C THR A 550 -8.87 2.65 -13.98
N ASP A 551 -8.29 2.49 -15.16
CA ASP A 551 -7.86 1.18 -15.66
C ASP A 551 -6.58 0.70 -14.97
N MET A 552 -5.87 1.60 -14.29
CA MET A 552 -4.53 1.39 -13.74
C MET A 552 -4.57 1.39 -12.22
N LYS A 553 -3.69 0.61 -11.58
CA LYS A 553 -3.52 0.68 -10.12
C LYS A 553 -3.03 2.06 -9.69
N VAL A 554 -3.59 2.60 -8.61
CA VAL A 554 -3.12 3.87 -8.02
C VAL A 554 -1.64 3.82 -7.68
N THR A 555 -1.13 2.70 -7.16
CA THR A 555 0.30 2.53 -6.88
C THR A 555 1.18 2.67 -8.13
N ALA A 556 0.66 2.36 -9.32
CA ALA A 556 1.42 2.53 -10.56
C ALA A 556 1.62 4.03 -10.88
N TRP A 557 0.55 4.82 -10.72
CA TRP A 557 0.61 6.28 -10.83
C TRP A 557 1.49 6.91 -9.76
N THR A 558 1.35 6.46 -8.51
CA THR A 558 2.15 6.94 -7.37
C THR A 558 3.64 6.73 -7.58
N LYS A 559 4.07 5.54 -8.03
CA LYS A 559 5.48 5.26 -8.32
C LYS A 559 6.01 6.14 -9.46
N LEU A 560 5.18 6.41 -10.47
CA LEU A 560 5.54 7.33 -11.55
C LEU A 560 5.74 8.76 -11.04
N VAL A 561 4.82 9.27 -10.20
CA VAL A 561 4.95 10.61 -9.58
C VAL A 561 6.23 10.72 -8.74
N LEU A 562 6.53 9.70 -7.93
CA LEU A 562 7.77 9.63 -7.17
C LEU A 562 9.00 9.71 -8.09
N ALA A 563 9.04 8.90 -9.15
CA ALA A 563 10.16 8.88 -10.08
C ALA A 563 10.33 10.20 -10.87
N ILE A 564 9.24 10.80 -11.34
CA ILE A 564 9.25 12.12 -12.02
C ILE A 564 9.80 13.19 -11.09
N THR A 565 9.29 13.22 -9.86
CA THR A 565 9.69 14.23 -8.87
C THR A 565 11.16 14.06 -8.47
N ALA A 566 11.61 12.81 -8.28
CA ALA A 566 13.01 12.50 -7.99
C ALA A 566 13.96 12.83 -9.15
N ALA A 567 13.50 12.76 -10.41
CA ALA A 567 14.24 13.22 -11.58
C ALA A 567 14.32 14.76 -11.68
N GLY A 568 13.68 15.50 -10.75
CA GLY A 568 13.67 16.95 -10.70
C GLY A 568 12.70 17.59 -11.68
N TYR A 569 11.63 16.88 -12.04
CA TYR A 569 10.52 17.38 -12.84
C TYR A 569 9.25 17.46 -12.00
N ASP A 570 8.37 18.41 -12.34
CA ASP A 570 7.06 18.55 -11.72
C ASP A 570 6.09 17.56 -12.37
N ALA A 571 5.46 16.71 -11.56
CA ALA A 571 4.47 15.76 -12.06
C ALA A 571 3.21 16.45 -12.63
N ARG A 572 3.01 17.75 -12.36
CA ARG A 572 1.96 18.59 -12.97
C ARG A 572 2.29 19.03 -14.40
N ASP A 573 3.52 18.88 -14.86
CA ASP A 573 3.94 19.20 -16.24
C ASP A 573 3.51 18.11 -17.26
N ILE A 574 2.74 17.10 -16.83
CA ILE A 574 2.07 16.12 -17.69
C ILE A 574 0.66 16.65 -18.04
N GLU A 575 0.42 17.01 -19.29
CA GLU A 575 -0.85 17.63 -19.71
C GLU A 575 -2.03 16.64 -19.83
N ASP A 576 -1.78 15.37 -20.21
CA ASP A 576 -2.83 14.39 -20.51
C ASP A 576 -3.51 13.75 -19.29
N TYR A 577 -2.80 13.67 -18.17
CA TYR A 577 -3.28 13.08 -16.91
C TYR A 577 -2.97 14.01 -15.75
N ASP A 578 -4.00 14.34 -14.97
CA ASP A 578 -3.80 15.02 -13.68
C ASP A 578 -3.31 14.01 -12.63
N LEU A 579 -1.99 13.75 -12.65
CA LEU A 579 -1.36 12.74 -11.82
C LEU A 579 -1.57 13.02 -10.33
N ILE A 580 -1.55 14.28 -9.91
CA ILE A 580 -1.72 14.67 -8.51
C ILE A 580 -3.15 14.40 -8.06
N LYS A 581 -4.16 14.71 -8.88
CA LYS A 581 -5.54 14.34 -8.61
C LYS A 581 -5.72 12.82 -8.54
N ILE A 582 -5.15 12.06 -9.49
CA ILE A 582 -5.29 10.60 -9.53
C ILE A 582 -4.78 9.95 -8.25
N ILE A 583 -3.60 10.36 -7.77
CA ILE A 583 -3.01 9.74 -6.57
C ILE A 583 -3.60 10.30 -5.26
N SER A 584 -4.35 11.41 -5.32
CA SER A 584 -4.93 12.03 -4.12
C SER A 584 -6.41 11.75 -3.92
N ASP A 585 -7.11 11.16 -4.88
CA ASP A 585 -8.57 10.97 -4.85
C ASP A 585 -8.97 9.52 -4.57
N LYS A 586 -9.84 9.33 -3.56
CA LYS A 586 -10.32 8.00 -3.11
C LYS A 586 -11.08 7.24 -4.18
N SER A 587 -11.66 7.93 -5.17
CA SER A 587 -12.42 7.27 -6.24
C SER A 587 -11.56 6.36 -7.12
N TYR A 588 -10.23 6.52 -7.11
CA TYR A 588 -9.31 5.63 -7.83
C TYR A 588 -8.87 4.40 -7.03
N LEU A 589 -9.17 4.34 -5.72
CA LEU A 589 -8.70 3.25 -4.87
C LEU A 589 -9.45 1.94 -5.16
N ASN A 590 -8.69 0.85 -5.29
CA ASN A 590 -9.24 -0.50 -5.27
C ASN A 590 -9.14 -1.08 -3.86
N ASN A 591 -10.28 -1.31 -3.18
CA ASN A 591 -10.31 -1.80 -1.79
C ASN A 591 -9.67 -3.19 -1.59
N SER A 592 -9.40 -3.94 -2.67
CA SER A 592 -8.71 -5.24 -2.59
C SER A 592 -7.18 -5.10 -2.52
N LEU A 593 -6.63 -3.88 -2.67
CA LEU A 593 -5.20 -3.61 -2.73
C LEU A 593 -4.73 -2.80 -1.52
N ILE A 594 -3.64 -3.25 -0.90
CA ILE A 594 -3.00 -2.62 0.26
C ILE A 594 -1.99 -1.54 -0.16
N LEU A 595 -1.56 -0.70 0.79
CA LEU A 595 -0.47 0.30 0.66
C LEU A 595 -0.68 1.43 -0.36
N GLN A 596 -1.83 1.49 -1.02
CA GLN A 596 -2.15 2.55 -1.97
C GLN A 596 -2.14 3.93 -1.30
N LYS A 597 -2.71 4.03 -0.10
CA LYS A 597 -2.76 5.28 0.67
C LYS A 597 -1.38 5.68 1.16
N GLU A 598 -0.64 4.75 1.77
CA GLU A 598 0.67 4.97 2.37
C GLU A 598 1.68 5.45 1.32
N THR A 599 1.73 4.79 0.15
CA THR A 599 2.62 5.19 -0.94
C THR A 599 2.22 6.54 -1.54
N ALA A 600 0.93 6.83 -1.66
CA ALA A 600 0.48 8.13 -2.16
C ALA A 600 0.78 9.28 -1.19
N ILE A 601 0.74 9.04 0.13
CA ILE A 601 1.22 10.02 1.13
C ILE A 601 2.70 10.32 0.90
N LEU A 602 3.55 9.29 0.71
CA LEU A 602 4.98 9.48 0.44
C LEU A 602 5.20 10.36 -0.81
N ALA A 603 4.44 10.13 -1.88
CA ALA A 603 4.54 10.92 -3.11
C ALA A 603 4.05 12.37 -2.94
N LEU A 604 2.88 12.56 -2.31
CA LEU A 604 2.27 13.87 -2.16
C LEU A 604 3.05 14.74 -1.17
N VAL A 605 3.35 14.22 0.02
CA VAL A 605 4.09 14.95 1.05
C VAL A 605 5.55 15.12 0.65
N GLY A 606 6.18 14.05 0.17
CA GLY A 606 7.58 14.07 -0.27
C GLY A 606 7.86 14.95 -1.48
N GLY A 607 6.88 15.09 -2.38
CA GLY A 607 6.92 16.06 -3.47
C GLY A 607 6.42 17.47 -3.11
N GLY A 608 5.82 17.65 -1.93
CA GLY A 608 5.17 18.91 -1.55
C GLY A 608 4.00 19.29 -2.45
N TYR A 609 3.22 18.32 -2.90
CA TYR A 609 2.05 18.53 -3.76
C TYR A 609 0.79 18.81 -2.94
N PRO A 610 0.02 19.85 -3.27
CA PRO A 610 -1.26 20.12 -2.61
C PRO A 610 -2.30 19.09 -3.04
N VAL A 611 -3.19 18.73 -2.11
CA VAL A 611 -4.36 17.90 -2.40
C VAL A 611 -5.53 18.82 -2.73
N THR A 612 -6.01 18.76 -3.97
CA THR A 612 -7.04 19.67 -4.50
C THR A 612 -8.36 18.96 -4.83
N THR A 613 -8.47 17.65 -4.57
CA THR A 613 -9.70 16.87 -4.79
C THR A 613 -10.73 17.08 -3.67
N GLU A 614 -12.01 16.97 -4.03
CA GLU A 614 -13.14 16.95 -3.09
C GLU A 614 -13.20 15.66 -2.25
N ASN A 615 -12.58 14.56 -2.70
CA ASN A 615 -12.61 13.27 -2.01
C ASN A 615 -11.20 12.74 -1.71
N PRO A 616 -10.45 13.38 -0.79
CA PRO A 616 -9.04 13.10 -0.58
C PRO A 616 -8.80 11.73 0.08
N ILE A 617 -7.79 10.98 -0.39
CA ILE A 617 -7.33 9.70 0.20
C ILE A 617 -6.81 9.86 1.62
N VAL A 618 -6.34 11.06 1.94
CA VAL A 618 -5.67 11.38 3.18
C VAL A 618 -6.01 12.80 3.61
N ASP A 619 -6.26 12.95 4.90
CA ASP A 619 -6.30 14.25 5.55
C ASP A 619 -4.98 14.45 6.30
N PHE A 620 -4.09 15.26 5.73
CA PHE A 620 -2.77 15.53 6.29
C PHE A 620 -2.82 16.09 7.71
N ALA A 621 -3.89 16.81 8.09
CA ALA A 621 -4.01 17.39 9.43
C ALA A 621 -4.17 16.32 10.52
N THR A 622 -4.67 15.14 10.16
CA THR A 622 -4.99 14.05 11.10
C THR A 622 -3.88 13.00 11.20
N ILE A 623 -2.93 12.98 10.27
CA ILE A 623 -1.88 11.95 10.23
C ILE A 623 -1.09 11.92 11.53
N ALA A 624 -0.52 13.06 11.93
CA ALA A 624 0.32 13.13 13.12
C ALA A 624 -0.46 12.85 14.41
N GLN A 625 -1.72 13.32 14.48
CA GLN A 625 -2.59 13.17 15.65
C GLN A 625 -2.90 11.71 15.96
N ASN A 626 -3.11 10.89 14.92
CA ASN A 626 -3.46 9.48 15.08
C ASN A 626 -2.23 8.55 15.09
N GLY A 627 -1.08 9.03 14.63
CA GLY A 627 0.11 8.21 14.43
C GLY A 627 0.68 7.61 15.73
N ALA A 628 0.69 8.36 16.82
CA ALA A 628 1.19 7.88 18.11
C ALA A 628 0.37 6.69 18.64
N ALA A 629 -0.96 6.82 18.62
CA ALA A 629 -1.87 5.74 19.02
C ALA A 629 -1.76 4.52 18.10
N TYR A 630 -1.62 4.74 16.79
CA TYR A 630 -1.43 3.67 15.81
C TYR A 630 -0.16 2.85 16.08
N ILE A 631 0.97 3.53 16.31
CA ILE A 631 2.26 2.88 16.58
C ILE A 631 2.26 2.18 17.93
N ASN A 632 1.77 2.84 18.99
CA ASN A 632 1.71 2.26 20.33
C ASN A 632 0.76 1.05 20.40
N GLY A 633 -0.26 1.00 19.53
CA GLY A 633 -1.20 -0.13 19.43
C GLY A 633 -0.66 -1.35 18.68
N TRP A 634 0.54 -1.29 18.07
CA TRP A 634 1.11 -2.45 17.41
C TRP A 634 1.49 -3.52 18.42
N GLN A 635 0.89 -4.71 18.30
CA GLN A 635 1.26 -5.91 19.07
C GLN A 635 2.63 -6.43 18.63
N ASP A 636 3.36 -7.12 19.53
CA ASP A 636 4.67 -7.69 19.20
C ASP A 636 4.62 -8.66 18.03
N SER A 637 3.53 -9.42 17.89
CA SER A 637 3.29 -10.30 16.74
C SER A 637 3.28 -9.54 15.41
N SER A 638 2.80 -8.30 15.40
CA SER A 638 2.78 -7.42 14.22
C SER A 638 4.17 -6.91 13.85
N LEU A 639 5.16 -7.01 14.75
CA LEU A 639 6.54 -6.63 14.49
C LEU A 639 7.42 -7.80 14.03
N THR A 640 6.90 -9.02 13.95
CA THR A 640 7.71 -10.21 13.58
C THR A 640 8.07 -10.28 12.09
N ASN A 641 7.83 -9.20 11.33
CA ASN A 641 8.18 -9.07 9.92
C ASN A 641 8.58 -7.63 9.58
N GLY A 642 9.82 -7.43 9.13
CA GLY A 642 10.36 -6.12 8.76
C GLY A 642 9.62 -5.40 7.63
N ASP A 643 8.88 -6.11 6.77
CA ASP A 643 8.09 -5.51 5.69
C ASP A 643 7.02 -4.53 6.21
N ASN A 644 6.53 -4.76 7.44
CA ASN A 644 5.53 -3.91 8.07
C ASN A 644 6.04 -2.48 8.32
N ALA A 645 7.36 -2.24 8.26
CA ALA A 645 7.93 -0.90 8.31
C ALA A 645 7.39 0.02 7.21
N MET A 646 6.92 -0.52 6.07
CA MET A 646 6.27 0.25 5.00
C MET A 646 5.10 1.11 5.49
N PHE A 647 4.32 0.61 6.46
CA PHE A 647 3.12 1.30 6.93
C PHE A 647 3.41 2.55 7.76
N ILE A 648 4.67 2.80 8.12
CA ILE A 648 5.03 3.88 9.03
C ILE A 648 6.04 4.87 8.45
N GLN A 649 6.67 4.58 7.31
CA GLN A 649 7.73 5.42 6.70
C GLN A 649 7.31 6.89 6.55
N TYR A 650 6.05 7.16 6.17
CA TYR A 650 5.57 8.54 5.97
C TYR A 650 5.46 9.36 7.27
N TYR A 651 5.47 8.72 8.45
CA TYR A 651 5.47 9.48 9.71
C TYR A 651 6.78 10.25 9.92
N GLY A 652 7.86 9.93 9.19
CA GLY A 652 9.12 10.68 9.22
C GLY A 652 8.96 12.15 8.86
N PHE A 653 7.97 12.49 8.02
CA PHE A 653 7.65 13.89 7.69
C PHE A 653 7.08 14.69 8.87
N TYR A 654 6.49 14.00 9.86
CA TYR A 654 5.68 14.62 10.91
C TYR A 654 6.27 14.48 12.30
N MET A 655 7.20 13.53 12.51
CA MET A 655 7.69 13.18 13.84
C MET A 655 8.34 14.37 14.56
N ASN A 656 9.02 15.27 13.86
CA ASN A 656 9.68 16.41 14.50
C ASN A 656 8.70 17.51 14.92
N ASP A 657 7.51 17.54 14.32
CA ASP A 657 6.47 18.53 14.61
C ASP A 657 5.44 18.01 15.63
N ASN A 658 5.54 16.74 16.05
CA ASN A 658 4.62 16.10 16.98
C ASN A 658 5.37 15.24 18.02
N THR A 659 5.40 15.71 19.28
CA THR A 659 6.14 15.08 20.37
C THR A 659 5.66 13.68 20.74
N ASP A 660 4.35 13.43 20.67
CA ASP A 660 3.77 12.13 21.04
C ASP A 660 4.08 11.08 19.97
N LEU A 661 3.98 11.46 18.69
CA LEU A 661 4.38 10.63 17.57
C LEU A 661 5.88 10.32 17.62
N LYS A 662 6.70 11.33 17.92
CA LYS A 662 8.15 11.13 18.11
C LYS A 662 8.43 10.10 19.20
N ALA A 663 7.85 10.27 20.38
CA ALA A 663 8.03 9.35 21.49
C ALA A 663 7.58 7.92 21.14
N ALA A 664 6.48 7.77 20.40
CA ALA A 664 6.00 6.47 19.93
C ALA A 664 6.97 5.81 18.93
N ILE A 665 7.49 6.57 17.96
CA ILE A 665 8.48 6.08 16.98
C ILE A 665 9.80 5.71 17.68
N GLU A 666 10.29 6.56 18.58
CA GLU A 666 11.51 6.29 19.36
C GLU A 666 11.35 5.05 20.24
N ASN A 667 10.18 4.89 20.91
CA ASN A 667 9.90 3.70 21.68
C ASN A 667 9.88 2.44 20.80
N LEU A 668 9.19 2.50 19.66
CA LEU A 668 9.16 1.41 18.70
C LEU A 668 10.57 1.06 18.22
N MET A 669 11.36 2.04 17.78
CA MET A 669 12.63 1.78 17.13
C MET A 669 13.73 1.36 18.12
N TYR A 670 13.84 2.05 19.26
CA TYR A 670 14.92 1.78 20.22
C TYR A 670 14.63 0.65 21.20
N ASN A 671 13.36 0.34 21.51
CA ASN A 671 13.04 -0.69 22.51
C ASN A 671 12.42 -1.96 21.92
N ARG A 672 11.89 -1.92 20.70
CA ARG A 672 11.16 -3.04 20.09
C ARG A 672 11.79 -3.51 18.79
N VAL A 673 12.30 -2.60 17.96
CA VAL A 673 13.07 -2.98 16.76
C VAL A 673 14.49 -3.35 17.14
N GLY A 674 15.25 -2.42 17.74
CA GLY A 674 16.58 -2.63 18.30
C GLY A 674 16.57 -2.69 19.84
N GLY A 675 17.71 -2.33 20.44
CA GLY A 675 17.92 -2.19 21.87
C GLY A 675 18.35 -3.48 22.58
N ASP A 676 18.09 -3.52 23.89
CA ASP A 676 18.49 -4.61 24.79
C ASP A 676 17.58 -5.85 24.73
N ASN A 677 16.37 -5.69 24.19
CA ASN A 677 15.39 -6.77 24.05
C ASN A 677 14.63 -6.63 22.72
N PRO A 678 15.33 -6.66 21.57
CA PRO A 678 14.72 -6.43 20.28
C PRO A 678 13.75 -7.56 19.95
N ILE A 679 12.57 -7.21 19.43
CA ILE A 679 11.62 -8.18 18.84
C ILE A 679 12.05 -8.50 17.41
N LEU A 680 12.53 -7.50 16.68
CA LEU A 680 12.77 -7.61 15.24
C LEU A 680 14.25 -7.78 14.89
N GLN A 681 15.15 -6.95 15.42
CA GLN A 681 16.56 -7.03 15.06
C GLN A 681 17.21 -8.30 15.61
N ASN A 682 18.05 -8.90 14.78
CA ASN A 682 18.77 -10.13 15.00
C ASN A 682 20.20 -9.82 15.47
N GLY A 683 20.85 -10.80 16.09
CA GLY A 683 22.23 -10.69 16.57
C GLY A 683 23.29 -10.48 15.49
N ASP A 684 22.97 -10.76 14.21
CA ASP A 684 23.81 -10.48 13.05
C ASP A 684 23.51 -9.12 12.39
N GLY A 685 22.71 -8.28 13.05
CA GLY A 685 22.27 -6.97 12.58
C GLY A 685 21.10 -7.00 11.60
N SER A 686 20.69 -8.17 11.09
CA SER A 686 19.51 -8.29 10.22
C SER A 686 18.18 -8.13 10.97
N PHE A 687 17.06 -8.07 10.26
CA PHE A 687 15.71 -8.00 10.81
C PHE A 687 14.94 -9.28 10.52
N THR A 688 14.27 -9.79 11.55
CA THR A 688 13.46 -11.03 11.52
C THR A 688 12.45 -11.00 10.38
N THR A 689 12.31 -12.12 9.69
CA THR A 689 11.26 -12.34 8.70
C THR A 689 10.65 -13.72 8.93
N THR A 690 9.32 -13.77 9.08
CA THR A 690 8.62 -15.03 9.31
C THR A 690 8.90 -16.02 8.16
N GLY A 691 9.52 -17.16 8.49
CA GLY A 691 9.79 -18.25 7.56
C GLY A 691 11.07 -18.12 6.71
N TYR A 692 11.92 -17.11 6.94
CA TYR A 692 13.17 -16.91 6.20
C TYR A 692 14.31 -16.47 7.12
N ASP A 693 15.49 -17.09 6.98
CA ASP A 693 16.65 -16.81 7.84
C ASP A 693 17.24 -15.40 7.59
N LEU A 694 17.33 -14.97 6.32
CA LEU A 694 17.76 -13.63 5.92
C LEU A 694 16.98 -13.18 4.68
N ASN A 695 16.33 -12.02 4.75
CA ASN A 695 15.50 -11.49 3.67
C ASN A 695 15.85 -10.02 3.37
N ALA A 696 16.55 -9.76 2.27
CA ALA A 696 16.98 -8.41 1.89
C ALA A 696 15.82 -7.42 1.72
N TYR A 697 14.64 -7.87 1.26
CA TYR A 697 13.49 -7.01 0.99
C TYR A 697 12.94 -6.40 2.27
N ASN A 698 12.64 -7.24 3.24
CA ASN A 698 12.02 -6.82 4.49
C ASN A 698 13.02 -6.03 5.33
N ASN A 699 14.30 -6.41 5.27
CA ASN A 699 15.38 -5.66 5.90
C ASN A 699 15.53 -4.27 5.27
N ALA A 700 15.42 -4.17 3.94
CA ALA A 700 15.44 -2.89 3.26
C ALA A 700 14.27 -1.98 3.64
N GLN A 701 13.07 -2.51 3.92
CA GLN A 701 11.95 -1.68 4.40
C GLN A 701 12.24 -1.05 5.76
N MET A 702 12.95 -1.77 6.64
CA MET A 702 13.38 -1.23 7.91
C MET A 702 14.51 -0.20 7.75
N MET A 703 15.47 -0.44 6.86
CA MET A 703 16.48 0.57 6.51
C MET A 703 15.86 1.85 5.94
N ILE A 704 14.84 1.73 5.09
CA ILE A 704 14.08 2.87 4.59
C ILE A 704 13.41 3.61 5.74
N ALA A 705 12.74 2.90 6.66
CA ALA A 705 12.08 3.51 7.81
C ALA A 705 13.06 4.25 8.73
N LEU A 706 14.21 3.64 9.07
CA LEU A 706 15.26 4.30 9.85
C LEU A 706 15.76 5.59 9.18
N GLY A 707 15.99 5.55 7.87
CA GLY A 707 16.36 6.75 7.11
C GLY A 707 15.24 7.80 7.06
N CYS A 708 13.98 7.38 6.96
CA CYS A 708 12.82 8.28 6.99
C CYS A 708 12.65 8.97 8.35
N PHE A 709 12.93 8.26 9.44
CA PHE A 709 12.91 8.80 10.81
C PHE A 709 14.19 9.55 11.18
N ASN A 710 15.13 9.68 10.25
CA ASN A 710 16.43 10.31 10.46
C ASN A 710 17.20 9.68 11.65
N MET A 711 17.05 8.38 11.85
CA MET A 711 17.71 7.63 12.91
C MET A 711 19.07 7.12 12.43
N ASN A 712 20.11 7.34 13.25
CA ASN A 712 21.45 6.90 12.95
C ASN A 712 21.54 5.37 13.06
N VAL A 713 21.83 4.69 11.96
CA VAL A 713 21.98 3.23 11.95
C VAL A 713 23.18 2.73 12.77
N PHE A 714 24.10 3.63 13.14
CA PHE A 714 25.23 3.36 14.02
C PHE A 714 24.99 3.78 15.47
N ASP A 715 23.76 4.11 15.83
CA ASP A 715 23.35 4.25 17.23
C ASP A 715 23.44 2.88 17.93
N ASP A 716 23.89 2.85 19.19
CA ASP A 716 24.12 1.62 19.93
C ASP A 716 22.87 0.73 20.03
N HIS A 717 21.67 1.31 19.97
CA HIS A 717 20.43 0.51 19.93
C HIS A 717 20.29 -0.35 18.67
N PHE A 718 20.95 0.01 17.57
CA PHE A 718 20.93 -0.76 16.32
C PHE A 718 22.21 -1.57 16.08
N ILE A 719 23.09 -1.63 17.08
CA ILE A 719 24.27 -2.48 17.07
C ILE A 719 23.98 -3.74 17.89
N GLN A 720 24.16 -4.90 17.27
CA GLN A 720 23.90 -6.20 17.91
C GLN A 720 25.11 -7.09 17.68
N ASN A 721 25.77 -7.50 18.77
CA ASN A 721 27.00 -8.29 18.77
C ASN A 721 28.13 -7.70 17.90
N GLY A 722 28.24 -6.38 17.88
CA GLY A 722 29.16 -5.61 17.04
C GLY A 722 28.74 -5.49 15.56
N ASN A 723 27.65 -6.12 15.13
CA ASN A 723 27.13 -6.02 13.77
C ASN A 723 26.17 -4.84 13.61
N THR A 724 26.22 -4.20 12.45
CA THR A 724 25.31 -3.13 12.05
C THR A 724 24.16 -3.66 11.21
N VAL A 725 23.15 -2.82 11.00
CA VAL A 725 22.04 -3.10 10.06
C VAL A 725 22.51 -3.31 8.61
N LEU A 726 23.74 -2.92 8.26
CA LEU A 726 24.29 -3.03 6.90
C LEU A 726 25.05 -4.35 6.69
N ASP A 727 25.68 -4.91 7.73
CA ASP A 727 26.62 -6.03 7.61
C ASP A 727 25.98 -7.26 6.95
N SER A 728 24.80 -7.66 7.44
CA SER A 728 24.03 -8.76 6.86
C SER A 728 23.57 -8.49 5.42
N GLN A 729 23.35 -7.23 5.05
CA GLN A 729 22.88 -6.85 3.71
C GLN A 729 23.98 -6.91 2.67
N PHE A 730 25.23 -6.72 3.08
CA PHE A 730 26.38 -6.89 2.18
C PHE A 730 26.58 -8.33 1.71
N ASN A 731 26.01 -9.32 2.40
CA ASN A 731 26.05 -10.73 1.98
C ASN A 731 25.32 -11.00 0.64
N PHE A 732 24.45 -10.08 0.21
CA PHE A 732 23.78 -10.17 -1.08
C PHE A 732 24.63 -9.65 -2.26
N ILE A 733 25.77 -9.02 -1.97
CA ILE A 733 26.62 -8.33 -2.93
C ILE A 733 27.97 -9.03 -3.03
N ASP A 734 28.32 -9.42 -4.26
CA ASP A 734 29.64 -9.90 -4.62
C ASP A 734 30.44 -8.72 -5.18
N PHE A 735 31.13 -8.03 -4.27
CA PHE A 735 31.91 -6.83 -4.58
C PHE A 735 33.07 -7.13 -5.55
N ASP A 736 33.72 -8.28 -5.41
CA ASP A 736 34.88 -8.66 -6.22
C ASP A 736 34.51 -8.85 -7.70
N ASN A 737 33.36 -9.49 -7.96
CA ASN A 737 32.88 -9.72 -9.33
C ASN A 737 31.86 -8.68 -9.81
N LYS A 738 31.61 -7.62 -9.03
CA LYS A 738 30.57 -6.61 -9.29
C LYS A 738 29.22 -7.23 -9.60
N ASN A 739 28.78 -8.13 -8.73
CA ASN A 739 27.60 -8.94 -8.93
C ASN A 739 26.73 -8.96 -7.66
N TYR A 740 25.51 -9.49 -7.77
CA TYR A 740 24.63 -9.74 -6.63
C TYR A 740 23.91 -11.08 -6.82
N GLY A 741 23.55 -11.74 -5.73
CA GLY A 741 22.96 -13.08 -5.71
C GLY A 741 22.01 -13.32 -4.55
N GLY A 742 21.28 -14.44 -4.56
CA GLY A 742 20.37 -14.83 -3.48
C GLY A 742 19.02 -14.09 -3.45
N LEU A 743 18.70 -13.33 -4.50
CA LEU A 743 17.53 -12.46 -4.58
C LEU A 743 16.61 -12.88 -5.73
N THR A 744 15.36 -13.21 -5.42
CA THR A 744 14.35 -13.72 -6.37
C THR A 744 13.27 -12.70 -6.74
N TYR A 745 13.26 -11.54 -6.07
CA TYR A 745 12.27 -10.47 -6.16
C TYR A 745 12.96 -9.08 -6.02
N GLU A 746 12.23 -7.97 -6.20
CA GLU A 746 12.67 -6.56 -6.30
C GLU A 746 14.03 -6.14 -5.64
N ILE A 747 15.16 -6.38 -6.30
CA ILE A 747 16.51 -5.98 -5.82
C ILE A 747 16.64 -4.46 -5.65
N THR A 748 15.85 -3.69 -6.39
CA THR A 748 15.80 -2.21 -6.29
C THR A 748 15.25 -1.74 -4.95
N GLN A 749 14.52 -2.56 -4.20
CA GLN A 749 14.15 -2.26 -2.83
C GLN A 749 15.37 -2.17 -1.90
N LEU A 750 16.35 -3.07 -2.07
CA LEU A 750 17.60 -3.02 -1.31
C LEU A 750 18.36 -1.72 -1.59
N THR A 751 18.35 -1.25 -2.84
CA THR A 751 18.97 0.04 -3.17
C THR A 751 18.27 1.23 -2.50
N ARG A 752 16.94 1.20 -2.34
CA ARG A 752 16.21 2.21 -1.55
C ARG A 752 16.66 2.20 -0.10
N GLY A 753 16.83 1.01 0.49
CA GLY A 753 17.35 0.85 1.84
C GLY A 753 18.73 1.46 2.01
N PHE A 754 19.70 1.10 1.16
CA PHE A 754 21.02 1.70 1.19
C PHE A 754 20.97 3.21 0.97
N THR A 755 20.21 3.69 -0.02
CA THR A 755 20.06 5.13 -0.28
C THR A 755 19.49 5.87 0.92
N ALA A 756 18.48 5.33 1.61
CA ALA A 756 17.92 5.96 2.80
C ALA A 756 18.95 6.10 3.92
N VAL A 757 19.74 5.06 4.18
CA VAL A 757 20.83 5.06 5.18
C VAL A 757 21.95 6.03 4.79
N ILE A 758 22.39 6.01 3.54
CA ILE A 758 23.43 6.92 3.02
C ILE A 758 23.00 8.37 3.21
N ARG A 759 21.75 8.71 2.83
CA ARG A 759 21.22 10.07 2.93
C ARG A 759 21.12 10.54 4.38
N GLN A 760 20.63 9.67 5.27
CA GLN A 760 20.58 9.95 6.72
C GLN A 760 21.98 10.22 7.27
N TYR A 761 22.97 9.38 6.95
CA TYR A 761 24.35 9.53 7.42
C TYR A 761 25.02 10.81 6.92
N GLU A 762 24.70 11.24 5.70
CA GLU A 762 25.21 12.46 5.07
C GLU A 762 24.47 13.73 5.50
N GLY A 763 23.44 13.62 6.35
CA GLY A 763 22.62 14.76 6.77
C GLY A 763 21.75 15.34 5.65
N ARG A 764 21.43 14.54 4.63
CA ARG A 764 20.51 14.92 3.55
C ARG A 764 19.06 14.60 3.92
N ASN A 765 18.11 15.22 3.23
CA ASN A 765 16.70 14.95 3.45
C ASN A 765 16.38 13.46 3.24
N GLN A 766 15.40 12.94 3.97
CA GLN A 766 14.96 11.55 3.84
C GLN A 766 14.60 11.20 2.39
N ILE A 767 14.68 9.91 2.03
CA ILE A 767 14.64 9.49 0.62
C ILE A 767 13.41 9.98 -0.16
N PHE A 768 12.25 10.10 0.49
CA PHE A 768 11.02 10.57 -0.14
C PHE A 768 10.87 12.09 -0.16
N ASP A 769 11.55 12.83 0.71
CA ASP A 769 11.54 14.29 0.70
C ASP A 769 12.44 14.79 -0.42
N THR A 770 11.83 15.30 -1.49
CA THR A 770 12.50 15.76 -2.71
C THR A 770 12.78 17.26 -2.74
N SER A 771 12.52 17.98 -1.63
CA SER A 771 12.72 19.42 -1.56
C SER A 771 14.18 19.85 -1.69
N ASP A 772 15.13 18.92 -1.52
CA ASP A 772 16.57 19.16 -1.66
C ASP A 772 17.10 19.05 -3.11
N ILE A 773 16.24 18.77 -4.09
CA ILE A 773 16.65 18.64 -5.49
C ILE A 773 16.92 20.03 -6.10
N VAL A 774 18.18 20.23 -6.51
CA VAL A 774 18.61 21.45 -7.19
C VAL A 774 18.12 21.48 -8.65
N GLY A 775 17.62 22.62 -9.10
CA GLY A 775 17.17 22.81 -10.49
C GLY A 775 15.90 22.00 -10.82
N ALA A 776 15.02 21.77 -9.84
CA ALA A 776 13.73 21.13 -10.05
C ALA A 776 12.72 22.09 -10.70
N THR A 777 11.82 21.61 -11.56
CA THR A 777 10.81 22.47 -12.20
C THR A 777 9.64 22.83 -11.28
N LYS A 778 9.35 21.99 -10.27
CA LYS A 778 8.23 22.22 -9.35
C LYS A 778 8.32 23.54 -8.57
N PRO A 779 9.44 23.89 -7.89
CA PRO A 779 9.56 25.18 -7.20
C PRO A 779 9.34 26.38 -8.14
N VAL A 780 9.79 26.28 -9.39
CA VAL A 780 9.56 27.32 -10.42
C VAL A 780 8.09 27.43 -10.75
N ASN A 781 7.41 26.31 -10.97
CA ASN A 781 5.96 26.28 -11.19
C ASN A 781 5.18 26.83 -9.98
N ASP A 782 5.59 26.53 -8.76
CA ASP A 782 4.95 27.06 -7.55
C ASP A 782 5.08 28.59 -7.45
N LEU A 783 6.29 29.12 -7.69
CA LEU A 783 6.52 30.57 -7.74
C LEU A 783 5.67 31.23 -8.84
N LEU A 784 5.62 30.66 -10.04
CA LEU A 784 4.84 31.21 -11.15
C LEU A 784 3.34 31.16 -10.90
N ASN A 785 2.83 30.07 -10.32
CA ASN A 785 1.42 29.91 -9.97
C ASN A 785 0.98 30.87 -8.86
N ALA A 786 1.87 31.19 -7.92
CA ALA A 786 1.60 32.13 -6.83
C ALA A 786 1.51 33.60 -7.31
N LEU A 787 2.00 33.93 -8.50
CA LEU A 787 1.92 35.29 -9.03
C LEU A 787 0.48 35.71 -9.35
N THR A 788 0.18 36.95 -9.00
CA THR A 788 -1.08 37.66 -9.26
C THR A 788 -0.79 39.07 -9.78
N SER A 789 -1.82 39.81 -10.20
CA SER A 789 -1.69 41.21 -10.62
C SER A 789 -1.21 42.16 -9.52
N THR A 790 -1.14 41.70 -8.27
CA THR A 790 -0.68 42.49 -7.10
C THR A 790 0.63 41.98 -6.50
N SER A 791 1.30 41.01 -7.13
CA SER A 791 2.58 40.48 -6.65
C SER A 791 3.66 41.57 -6.61
N SER A 792 4.58 41.44 -5.65
CA SER A 792 5.66 42.40 -5.47
C SER A 792 6.74 42.25 -6.55
N THR A 793 7.59 43.27 -6.69
CA THR A 793 8.77 43.18 -7.56
C THR A 793 9.72 42.06 -7.15
N ASP A 794 9.80 41.76 -5.86
CA ASP A 794 10.67 40.72 -5.31
C ASP A 794 10.13 39.32 -5.65
N ASP A 795 8.82 39.11 -5.57
CA ASP A 795 8.18 37.84 -5.96
C ASP A 795 8.37 37.57 -7.46
N ILE A 796 8.16 38.60 -8.29
CA ILE A 796 8.36 38.51 -9.75
C ILE A 796 9.83 38.21 -10.06
N LYS A 797 10.75 38.88 -9.37
CA LYS A 797 12.18 38.65 -9.53
C LYS A 797 12.56 37.22 -9.12
N ALA A 798 12.06 36.74 -7.99
CA ALA A 798 12.31 35.37 -7.53
C ALA A 798 11.82 34.33 -8.55
N ALA A 799 10.62 34.50 -9.11
CA ALA A 799 10.09 33.62 -10.14
C ALA A 799 10.94 33.63 -11.43
N LYS A 800 11.35 34.82 -11.90
CA LYS A 800 12.23 34.97 -13.07
C LYS A 800 13.60 34.33 -12.83
N ASP A 801 14.25 34.64 -11.72
CA ASP A 801 15.58 34.11 -11.39
C ASP A 801 15.54 32.57 -11.26
N ALA A 802 14.50 32.02 -10.64
CA ALA A 802 14.32 30.58 -10.50
C ALA A 802 14.08 29.90 -11.85
N TYR A 803 13.27 30.50 -12.73
CA TYR A 803 13.08 30.02 -14.10
C TYR A 803 14.39 30.08 -14.90
N GLU A 804 15.14 31.17 -14.81
CA GLU A 804 16.39 31.33 -15.55
C GLU A 804 17.50 30.37 -15.12
N ALA A 805 17.47 29.92 -13.85
CA ALA A 805 18.39 28.91 -13.32
C ALA A 805 18.13 27.48 -13.85
N LEU A 806 17.00 27.22 -14.50
CA LEU A 806 16.72 25.93 -15.13
C LEU A 806 17.56 25.71 -16.41
N SER A 807 17.84 24.45 -16.74
CA SER A 807 18.37 24.09 -18.06
C SER A 807 17.35 24.36 -19.16
N ASP A 808 17.81 24.54 -20.40
CA ASP A 808 16.91 24.80 -21.55
C ASP A 808 15.87 23.68 -21.73
N VAL A 809 16.26 22.42 -21.49
CA VAL A 809 15.35 21.27 -21.57
C VAL A 809 14.27 21.34 -20.48
N LYS A 810 14.64 21.75 -19.26
CA LYS A 810 13.69 21.93 -18.16
C LYS A 810 12.79 23.13 -18.36
N LYS A 811 13.30 24.26 -18.89
CA LYS A 811 12.49 25.42 -19.29
C LYS A 811 11.41 25.00 -20.31
N ALA A 812 11.79 24.21 -21.31
CA ALA A 812 10.85 23.70 -22.31
C ALA A 812 9.84 22.69 -21.75
N SER A 813 10.09 22.13 -20.56
CA SER A 813 9.20 21.17 -19.91
C SER A 813 8.10 21.81 -19.05
N ILE A 814 8.28 23.07 -18.63
CA ILE A 814 7.31 23.84 -17.84
C ILE A 814 5.95 23.85 -18.56
N GLY A 815 4.86 23.59 -17.83
CA GLY A 815 3.51 23.59 -18.41
C GLY A 815 3.14 24.87 -19.16
N LYS A 816 2.32 24.74 -20.21
CA LYS A 816 2.00 25.83 -21.16
C LYS A 816 1.53 27.12 -20.48
N VAL A 817 0.67 27.02 -19.46
CA VAL A 817 0.17 28.20 -18.73
C VAL A 817 1.31 28.97 -18.05
N ASN A 818 2.27 28.26 -17.45
CA ASN A 818 3.41 28.89 -16.77
C ASN A 818 4.43 29.46 -17.76
N GLN A 819 4.59 28.85 -18.94
CA GLN A 819 5.35 29.47 -20.04
C GLN A 819 4.71 30.79 -20.48
N GLU A 820 3.37 30.85 -20.58
CA GLU A 820 2.66 32.10 -20.89
C GLU A 820 2.80 33.14 -19.77
N ARG A 821 2.81 32.72 -18.49
CA ARG A 821 3.09 33.65 -17.37
C ARG A 821 4.48 34.27 -17.49
N ILE A 822 5.52 33.49 -17.80
CA ILE A 822 6.87 34.03 -18.07
C ILE A 822 6.84 34.99 -19.26
N THR A 823 6.12 34.65 -20.33
CA THR A 823 5.96 35.51 -21.51
C THR A 823 5.28 36.84 -21.13
N ALA A 824 4.23 36.80 -20.30
CA ALA A 824 3.54 37.99 -19.79
C ALA A 824 4.48 38.89 -18.99
N LEU A 825 5.33 38.32 -18.12
CA LEU A 825 6.34 39.09 -17.40
C LEU A 825 7.40 39.72 -18.32
N GLY A 826 7.73 39.07 -19.44
CA GLY A 826 8.56 39.65 -20.50
C GLY A 826 7.86 40.79 -21.24
N ILE A 827 6.55 40.68 -21.48
CA ILE A 827 5.72 41.75 -22.07
C ILE A 827 5.70 42.98 -21.15
N VAL A 828 5.60 42.80 -19.83
CA VAL A 828 5.70 43.91 -18.86
C VAL A 828 7.02 44.66 -19.04
N ASP A 829 8.15 43.94 -19.15
CA ASP A 829 9.47 44.54 -19.38
C ASP A 829 9.53 45.25 -20.73
N LEU A 830 8.98 44.65 -21.79
CA LEU A 830 8.89 45.28 -23.11
C LEU A 830 8.10 46.60 -23.06
N ILE A 831 6.94 46.64 -22.38
CA ILE A 831 6.15 47.87 -22.20
C ILE A 831 6.96 48.93 -21.45
N ASN A 832 7.69 48.53 -20.40
CA ASN A 832 8.52 49.45 -19.61
C ASN A 832 9.70 50.01 -20.41
N ASN A 833 10.25 49.24 -21.36
CA ASN A 833 11.35 49.64 -22.23
C ASN A 833 10.93 50.53 -23.41
N LEU A 834 9.62 50.63 -23.72
CA LEU A 834 9.14 51.54 -24.76
C LEU A 834 9.34 53.01 -24.34
N PRO A 835 9.70 53.92 -25.28
CA PRO A 835 9.79 55.35 -25.02
C PRO A 835 8.52 55.90 -24.36
N SER A 836 8.65 56.90 -23.47
CA SER A 836 7.50 57.50 -22.79
C SER A 836 6.56 58.18 -23.78
N ALA A 837 5.25 58.03 -23.56
CA ALA A 837 4.23 58.67 -24.38
C ALA A 837 4.28 60.21 -24.31
N GLU A 838 4.74 60.75 -23.18
CA GLU A 838 4.91 62.20 -22.99
C GLU A 838 6.20 62.70 -23.66
N ASP A 839 7.30 61.99 -23.41
CA ASP A 839 8.64 62.40 -23.84
C ASP A 839 9.39 61.24 -24.52
N GLY A 840 9.77 61.46 -25.78
CA GLY A 840 10.67 60.56 -26.50
C GLY A 840 10.00 59.64 -27.53
N LEU A 841 8.72 59.30 -27.38
CA LEU A 841 7.99 58.50 -28.38
C LEU A 841 7.84 59.26 -29.72
N LYS A 842 8.17 58.58 -30.82
CA LYS A 842 8.12 59.11 -32.19
C LYS A 842 7.24 58.23 -33.07
N ALA A 843 6.73 58.78 -34.17
CA ALA A 843 5.89 58.03 -35.13
C ALA A 843 6.57 56.74 -35.65
N ARG A 844 7.90 56.77 -35.80
CA ARG A 844 8.71 55.63 -36.23
C ARG A 844 8.68 54.43 -35.26
N ASP A 845 8.27 54.64 -34.01
CA ASP A 845 8.21 53.58 -32.98
C ASP A 845 6.89 52.77 -33.07
N LYS A 846 6.00 53.09 -34.03
CA LYS A 846 4.70 52.42 -34.26
C LYS A 846 4.83 50.90 -34.26
N ALA A 847 5.75 50.36 -35.06
CA ALA A 847 5.95 48.91 -35.16
C ALA A 847 6.33 48.28 -33.81
N ASP A 848 7.17 48.92 -32.99
CA ASP A 848 7.57 48.38 -31.69
C ASP A 848 6.39 48.36 -30.71
N VAL A 849 5.61 49.46 -30.66
CA VAL A 849 4.39 49.55 -29.84
C VAL A 849 3.38 48.47 -30.25
N MET A 850 3.15 48.30 -31.55
CA MET A 850 2.24 47.29 -32.08
C MET A 850 2.75 45.86 -31.86
N ALA A 851 4.07 45.63 -31.90
CA ALA A 851 4.66 44.32 -31.62
C ALA A 851 4.37 43.89 -30.17
N VAL A 852 4.50 44.81 -29.22
CA VAL A 852 4.19 44.54 -27.81
C VAL A 852 2.70 44.23 -27.63
N ARG A 853 1.81 44.95 -28.31
CA ARG A 853 0.37 44.63 -28.31
C ARG A 853 0.07 43.27 -28.93
N ALA A 854 0.73 42.93 -30.04
CA ALA A 854 0.57 41.64 -30.69
C ALA A 854 1.05 40.49 -29.79
N ALA A 855 2.18 40.66 -29.09
CA ALA A 855 2.67 39.70 -28.09
C ALA A 855 1.66 39.51 -26.94
N TYR A 856 1.07 40.59 -26.43
CA TYR A 856 -0.01 40.51 -25.43
C TYR A 856 -1.25 39.76 -25.96
N LYS A 857 -1.70 40.07 -27.18
CA LYS A 857 -2.85 39.40 -27.82
C LYS A 857 -2.58 37.90 -28.08
N ALA A 858 -1.33 37.49 -28.18
CA ALA A 858 -0.94 36.09 -28.38
C ALA A 858 -1.03 35.23 -27.09
N LEU A 859 -1.10 35.86 -25.90
CA LEU A 859 -1.36 35.14 -24.65
C LEU A 859 -2.77 34.55 -24.69
N THR A 860 -2.89 33.25 -24.39
CA THR A 860 -4.18 32.53 -24.46
C THR A 860 -4.80 32.31 -23.08
N SER A 861 -3.99 32.29 -22.02
CA SER A 861 -4.41 32.15 -20.63
C SER A 861 -4.78 33.49 -20.02
N SER A 862 -6.01 33.61 -19.51
CA SER A 862 -6.45 34.79 -18.74
C SER A 862 -5.55 35.03 -17.52
N GLN A 863 -5.08 33.97 -16.87
CA GLN A 863 -4.18 34.08 -15.71
C GLN A 863 -2.83 34.72 -16.08
N ALA A 864 -2.31 34.45 -17.28
CA ALA A 864 -1.10 35.08 -17.78
C ALA A 864 -1.36 36.55 -18.18
N GLN A 865 -2.49 36.81 -18.86
CA GLN A 865 -2.87 38.16 -19.27
C GLN A 865 -3.01 39.14 -18.09
N GLU A 866 -3.52 38.67 -16.94
CA GLU A 866 -3.66 39.47 -15.71
C GLU A 866 -2.32 39.94 -15.12
N LEU A 867 -1.22 39.24 -15.42
CA LEU A 867 0.13 39.64 -14.97
C LEU A 867 0.68 40.84 -15.75
N VAL A 868 0.09 41.20 -16.89
CA VAL A 868 0.47 42.41 -17.65
C VAL A 868 -0.18 43.65 -17.06
N THR A 869 0.31 44.06 -15.89
CA THR A 869 -0.30 45.10 -15.05
C THR A 869 -0.15 46.53 -15.61
N ASN A 870 0.79 46.75 -16.52
CA ASN A 870 1.11 48.06 -17.11
C ASN A 870 0.44 48.31 -18.49
N LEU A 871 -0.65 47.60 -18.80
CA LEU A 871 -1.36 47.71 -20.08
C LEU A 871 -1.85 49.14 -20.40
N ASN A 872 -2.23 49.92 -19.39
CA ASN A 872 -2.62 51.32 -19.57
C ASN A 872 -1.48 52.17 -20.15
N ALA A 873 -0.24 51.87 -19.77
CA ALA A 873 0.94 52.56 -20.29
C ALA A 873 1.19 52.22 -21.77
N LEU A 874 0.83 51.01 -22.21
CA LEU A 874 0.82 50.64 -23.62
C LEU A 874 -0.29 51.38 -24.37
N THR A 875 -1.51 51.41 -23.84
CA THR A 875 -2.65 52.13 -24.45
C THR A 875 -2.38 53.63 -24.63
N ALA A 876 -1.70 54.27 -23.69
CA ALA A 876 -1.28 55.66 -23.82
C ALA A 876 -0.28 55.87 -24.98
N ARG A 877 0.67 54.94 -25.16
CA ARG A 877 1.63 54.97 -26.27
C ARG A 877 0.93 54.72 -27.61
N GLU A 878 -0.02 53.80 -27.68
CA GLU A 878 -0.83 53.55 -28.89
C GLU A 878 -1.62 54.79 -29.30
N THR A 879 -2.25 55.48 -28.34
CA THR A 879 -2.99 56.72 -28.60
C THR A 879 -2.05 57.80 -29.13
N LYS A 880 -0.88 57.98 -28.50
CA LYS A 880 0.12 58.96 -28.94
C LYS A 880 0.66 58.63 -30.33
N ILE A 881 0.92 57.35 -30.63
CA ILE A 881 1.34 56.90 -31.96
C ILE A 881 0.28 57.24 -33.01
N ALA A 882 -1.01 56.99 -32.74
CA ALA A 882 -2.09 57.33 -33.66
C ALA A 882 -2.19 58.84 -33.97
N ASP A 883 -1.80 59.72 -33.03
CA ASP A 883 -1.71 61.16 -33.27
C ASP A 883 -0.47 61.53 -34.08
N LEU A 884 0.70 60.95 -33.76
CA LEU A 884 1.95 61.19 -34.49
C LEU A 884 1.89 60.66 -35.95
N GLU A 885 1.13 59.61 -36.19
CA GLU A 885 0.85 59.05 -37.52
C GLU A 885 0.17 60.06 -38.44
N LYS A 886 -0.80 60.84 -37.93
CA LYS A 886 -1.49 61.86 -38.73
C LYS A 886 -0.53 62.95 -39.24
N GLU A 887 0.57 63.17 -38.54
CA GLU A 887 1.55 64.22 -38.83
C GLU A 887 2.69 63.75 -39.75
N SER A 888 2.91 62.44 -39.88
CA SER A 888 4.12 61.88 -40.52
C SER A 888 3.89 60.56 -41.27
N SER A 889 2.66 60.32 -41.70
CA SER A 889 2.29 59.20 -42.57
C SER A 889 2.14 59.64 -44.03
N ILE A 890 2.71 58.86 -44.95
CA ILE A 890 2.57 59.04 -46.38
C ILE A 890 2.03 57.75 -46.98
N LYS A 891 0.92 57.83 -47.70
CA LYS A 891 0.28 56.69 -48.37
C LYS A 891 0.33 56.86 -49.88
N ASN A 892 0.68 55.79 -50.59
CA ASN A 892 0.50 55.72 -52.04
C ASN A 892 -0.91 55.19 -52.34
N ASP A 893 -1.79 56.03 -52.91
CA ASP A 893 -3.18 55.67 -53.16
C ASP A 893 -3.36 54.52 -54.17
N ALA A 894 -2.40 54.35 -55.10
CA ALA A 894 -2.49 53.33 -56.14
C ALA A 894 -2.23 51.92 -55.61
N THR A 895 -1.27 51.77 -54.69
CA THR A 895 -0.89 50.46 -54.13
C THR A 895 -1.42 50.24 -52.70
N GLY A 896 -1.87 51.31 -52.04
CA GLY A 896 -2.30 51.30 -50.65
C GLY A 896 -1.15 51.21 -49.63
N ILE A 897 0.10 51.19 -50.08
CA ILE A 897 1.30 51.14 -49.22
C ILE A 897 1.44 52.44 -48.46
N GLU A 898 1.65 52.34 -47.16
CA GLU A 898 1.79 53.47 -46.26
C GLU A 898 3.12 53.39 -45.50
N VAL A 899 3.76 54.55 -45.29
CA VAL A 899 5.01 54.66 -44.54
C VAL A 899 4.86 55.75 -43.48
N VAL A 900 5.14 55.38 -42.24
CA VAL A 900 4.98 56.21 -41.04
C VAL A 900 6.34 56.57 -40.45
N GLY A 901 6.51 57.84 -40.07
CA GLY A 901 7.71 58.34 -39.41
C GLY A 901 8.77 58.88 -40.37
N LEU A 902 8.39 59.17 -41.61
CA LEU A 902 9.23 59.89 -42.56
C LEU A 902 9.39 61.36 -42.14
N PRO A 903 10.49 62.03 -42.53
CA PRO A 903 10.63 63.48 -42.34
C PRO A 903 9.52 64.24 -43.06
N ASN A 904 9.01 65.32 -42.45
CA ASN A 904 7.92 66.14 -43.01
C ASN A 904 8.24 66.79 -44.38
N THR A 905 9.49 66.76 -44.82
CA THR A 905 9.93 67.21 -46.14
C THR A 905 9.56 66.23 -47.25
N VAL A 906 9.34 64.95 -46.92
CA VAL A 906 8.90 63.94 -47.88
C VAL A 906 7.40 64.07 -48.05
N THR A 907 6.92 64.11 -49.30
CA THR A 907 5.48 64.30 -49.59
C THR A 907 4.87 63.17 -50.41
N ALA A 908 5.69 62.28 -50.99
CA ALA A 908 5.23 61.19 -51.85
C ALA A 908 6.10 59.93 -51.74
N LEU A 909 5.52 58.80 -52.14
CA LEU A 909 6.19 57.50 -52.29
C LEU A 909 6.13 57.04 -53.75
N THR A 910 7.28 56.66 -54.29
CA THR A 910 7.37 55.95 -55.57
C THR A 910 7.39 54.45 -55.31
N ILE A 911 6.39 53.75 -55.82
CA ILE A 911 6.25 52.29 -55.72
C ILE A 911 6.36 51.69 -57.11
N THR A 912 7.26 50.73 -57.31
CA THR A 912 7.35 49.95 -58.55
C THR A 912 7.08 48.49 -58.26
N ASP A 913 6.04 47.92 -58.88
CA ASP A 913 5.78 46.47 -58.82
C ASP A 913 6.85 45.71 -59.61
N LYS A 914 7.42 44.70 -58.97
CA LYS A 914 8.50 43.85 -59.46
C LYS A 914 8.11 42.36 -59.45
N ILE A 915 6.87 42.01 -59.12
CA ILE A 915 6.47 40.60 -59.00
C ILE A 915 6.57 39.83 -60.33
N SER A 916 6.47 40.52 -61.47
CA SER A 916 6.62 39.94 -62.80
C SER A 916 8.08 39.75 -63.24
N ASP A 917 9.05 40.27 -62.48
CA ASP A 917 10.47 40.05 -62.73
C ASP A 917 10.84 38.64 -62.25
N VAL A 918 10.93 37.71 -63.21
CA VAL A 918 11.13 36.29 -62.95
C VAL A 918 12.46 36.00 -62.26
N ASP A 919 13.50 36.79 -62.55
CA ASP A 919 14.84 36.60 -61.98
C ASP A 919 14.88 37.10 -60.54
N LEU A 920 14.28 38.27 -60.26
CA LEU A 920 14.16 38.80 -58.89
C LEU A 920 13.26 37.96 -58.00
N LYS A 921 12.11 37.50 -58.52
CA LYS A 921 11.22 36.58 -57.79
C LYS A 921 11.95 35.29 -57.41
N LYS A 922 12.68 34.71 -58.36
CA LYS A 922 13.45 33.49 -58.11
C LYS A 922 14.56 33.71 -57.08
N ALA A 923 15.28 34.83 -57.17
CA ALA A 923 16.31 35.18 -56.20
C ALA A 923 15.76 35.32 -54.76
N ALA A 924 14.56 35.90 -54.61
CA ALA A 924 13.89 36.02 -53.31
C ALA A 924 13.44 34.66 -52.76
N GLU A 925 12.93 33.77 -53.60
CA GLU A 925 12.58 32.39 -53.22
C GLU A 925 13.82 31.57 -52.81
N ASP A 926 14.92 31.70 -53.56
CA ASP A 926 16.19 31.02 -53.23
C ASP A 926 16.78 31.55 -51.91
N ALA A 927 16.66 32.86 -51.66
CA ALA A 927 17.05 33.46 -50.39
C ALA A 927 16.20 32.97 -49.20
N ALA A 928 14.94 32.59 -49.44
CA ALA A 928 14.08 32.02 -48.41
C ALA A 928 14.55 30.63 -48.01
N VAL A 929 14.85 29.78 -49.01
CA VAL A 929 15.41 28.44 -48.81
C VAL A 929 16.74 28.51 -48.07
N ALA A 930 17.62 29.46 -48.44
CA ALA A 930 18.90 29.66 -47.76
C ALA A 930 18.74 30.06 -46.28
N GLN A 931 17.61 30.68 -45.90
CA GLN A 931 17.27 31.05 -44.53
C GLN A 931 16.55 29.92 -43.76
N GLY A 932 16.35 28.75 -44.38
CA GLY A 932 15.58 27.65 -43.81
C GLY A 932 14.07 27.88 -43.83
N LEU A 933 13.59 28.88 -44.58
CA LEU A 933 12.16 29.09 -44.83
C LEU A 933 11.74 28.19 -45.99
N GLU A 934 11.43 26.93 -45.67
CA GLU A 934 10.94 25.98 -46.66
C GLU A 934 9.45 26.21 -46.97
N ASN A 935 9.03 25.84 -48.18
CA ASN A 935 7.63 25.85 -48.59
C ASN A 935 6.94 27.23 -48.48
N VAL A 936 7.63 28.29 -48.89
CA VAL A 936 7.07 29.64 -48.96
C VAL A 936 6.88 30.10 -50.41
N GLU A 937 5.90 30.98 -50.63
CA GLU A 937 5.65 31.66 -51.91
C GLU A 937 5.83 33.17 -51.76
N ILE A 938 6.56 33.79 -52.69
CA ILE A 938 6.63 35.25 -52.84
C ILE A 938 5.39 35.72 -53.60
N VAL A 939 4.48 36.43 -52.91
CA VAL A 939 3.19 36.87 -53.46
C VAL A 939 3.17 38.34 -53.89
N THR A 940 4.12 39.14 -53.40
CA THR A 940 4.33 40.52 -53.87
C THR A 940 5.82 40.85 -53.85
N LEU A 941 6.25 41.76 -54.73
CA LEU A 941 7.58 42.36 -54.76
C LEU A 941 7.46 43.81 -55.21
N TYR A 942 7.91 44.74 -54.38
CA TYR A 942 7.84 46.18 -54.63
C TYR A 942 9.17 46.85 -54.35
N ASP A 943 9.63 47.69 -55.26
CA ASP A 943 10.61 48.73 -54.92
C ASP A 943 9.87 49.90 -54.30
N ILE A 944 10.14 50.19 -53.03
CA ILE A 944 9.52 51.29 -52.26
C ILE A 944 10.57 52.38 -52.07
N LYS A 945 10.31 53.59 -52.56
CA LYS A 945 11.24 54.74 -52.42
C LYS A 945 10.50 56.02 -52.00
N PRO A 946 10.93 56.71 -50.94
CA PRO A 946 10.41 58.03 -50.60
C PRO A 946 10.95 59.08 -51.60
N ASP A 947 10.17 60.14 -51.81
CA ASP A 947 10.62 61.31 -52.58
C ASP A 947 11.65 62.12 -51.77
N MET A 948 12.88 61.64 -51.80
CA MET A 948 14.05 62.21 -51.13
C MET A 948 15.18 62.39 -52.13
N SER A 949 16.10 63.32 -51.85
CA SER A 949 17.32 63.43 -52.65
C SER A 949 18.14 62.13 -52.55
N PRO A 950 18.93 61.77 -53.58
CA PRO A 950 19.80 60.58 -53.51
C PRO A 950 20.76 60.58 -52.32
N GLU A 951 21.21 61.76 -51.88
CA GLU A 951 22.09 61.94 -50.72
C GLU A 951 21.34 61.67 -49.40
N ASP A 952 20.13 62.21 -49.24
CA ASP A 952 19.30 61.98 -48.04
C ASP A 952 18.83 60.52 -47.94
N LEU A 953 18.45 59.92 -49.07
CA LEU A 953 18.07 58.51 -49.13
C LEU A 953 19.26 57.58 -48.83
N GLY A 954 20.44 57.92 -49.36
CA GLY A 954 21.68 57.21 -49.04
C GLY A 954 22.04 57.32 -47.56
N THR A 955 21.86 58.51 -46.97
CA THR A 955 22.07 58.76 -45.54
C THR A 955 21.09 57.97 -44.67
N PHE A 956 19.80 57.94 -45.04
CA PHE A 956 18.79 57.14 -44.35
C PHE A 956 19.14 55.65 -44.40
N ASN A 957 19.38 55.11 -45.60
CA ASN A 957 19.69 53.69 -45.81
C ASN A 957 21.01 53.25 -45.15
N GLY A 958 21.95 54.17 -44.93
CA GLY A 958 23.20 53.93 -44.23
C GLY A 958 23.10 54.07 -42.70
N SER A 959 21.97 54.53 -42.17
CA SER A 959 21.77 54.75 -40.73
C SER A 959 21.37 53.46 -40.01
N THR A 960 21.98 53.24 -38.85
CA THR A 960 21.58 52.19 -37.89
C THR A 960 20.56 52.69 -36.87
N ASP A 961 20.31 54.00 -36.81
CA ASP A 961 19.54 54.63 -35.72
C ASP A 961 18.27 55.33 -36.25
N THR A 962 18.07 55.32 -37.58
CA THR A 962 16.92 55.91 -38.24
C THR A 962 16.03 54.79 -38.77
N TYR A 963 14.76 54.82 -38.37
CA TYR A 963 13.77 53.81 -38.76
C TYR A 963 12.48 54.48 -39.19
N VAL A 964 11.69 53.76 -39.98
CA VAL A 964 10.29 54.04 -40.28
C VAL A 964 9.47 52.77 -40.12
N THR A 965 8.15 52.91 -40.05
CA THR A 965 7.23 51.78 -40.12
C THR A 965 6.59 51.73 -41.50
N ILE A 966 6.66 50.58 -42.18
CA ILE A 966 5.95 50.32 -43.43
C ILE A 966 4.70 49.50 -43.12
N ILE A 967 3.57 49.89 -43.74
CA ILE A 967 2.30 49.18 -43.75
C ILE A 967 2.08 48.74 -45.20
N LEU A 968 2.24 47.44 -45.44
CA LEU A 968 2.22 46.81 -46.75
C LEU A 968 0.94 45.97 -46.92
N PRO A 969 0.00 46.35 -47.80
CA PRO A 969 -1.23 45.59 -48.01
C PRO A 969 -0.97 44.16 -48.52
N ILE A 970 -1.74 43.21 -47.98
CA ILE A 970 -1.80 41.83 -48.43
C ILE A 970 -2.83 41.74 -49.56
N PRO A 971 -2.47 41.19 -50.74
CA PRO A 971 -3.43 41.02 -51.82
C PRO A 971 -4.66 40.20 -51.39
N ASP A 972 -5.86 40.58 -51.84
CA ASP A 972 -7.14 40.00 -51.38
C ASP A 972 -7.20 38.46 -51.46
N GLY A 973 -6.65 37.86 -52.52
CA GLY A 973 -6.58 36.40 -52.69
C GLY A 973 -5.49 35.70 -51.87
N GLN A 974 -4.68 36.45 -51.14
CA GLN A 974 -3.53 35.96 -50.36
C GLN A 974 -3.68 36.24 -48.87
N GLN A 975 -4.80 36.83 -48.43
CA GLN A 975 -5.14 37.07 -47.02
C GLN A 975 -5.53 35.77 -46.31
N GLY A 976 -5.38 35.75 -44.98
CA GLY A 976 -5.78 34.61 -44.13
C GLY A 976 -4.68 33.59 -43.84
N ALA A 977 -3.45 33.79 -44.34
CA ALA A 977 -2.30 33.03 -43.84
C ALA A 977 -1.87 33.59 -42.47
N THR A 978 -1.32 32.74 -41.60
CA THR A 978 -0.89 33.16 -40.25
C THR A 978 0.61 33.37 -40.13
N ASN A 979 1.39 32.89 -41.10
CA ASN A 979 2.86 32.87 -41.07
C ASN A 979 3.45 33.65 -42.25
N TYR A 980 3.23 34.97 -42.29
CA TYR A 980 3.89 35.83 -43.27
C TYR A 980 5.33 36.16 -42.84
N ARG A 981 6.23 36.31 -43.81
CA ARG A 981 7.54 36.97 -43.62
C ARG A 981 7.72 38.03 -44.70
N VAL A 982 8.47 39.07 -44.40
CA VAL A 982 8.82 40.10 -45.38
C VAL A 982 10.26 39.88 -45.83
N TYR A 983 10.41 39.65 -47.13
CA TYR A 983 11.69 39.70 -47.82
C TYR A 983 12.09 41.16 -48.00
N HIS A 984 13.30 41.53 -47.62
CA HIS A 984 13.87 42.85 -47.85
C HIS A 984 15.26 42.72 -48.45
N GLN A 985 15.39 43.06 -49.74
CA GLN A 985 16.69 43.18 -50.39
C GLN A 985 17.19 44.60 -50.18
N LYS A 986 18.19 44.80 -49.32
CA LYS A 986 18.77 46.13 -49.07
C LYS A 986 19.51 46.64 -50.31
N ALA A 987 19.64 47.96 -50.41
CA ALA A 987 20.33 48.61 -51.53
C ALA A 987 21.81 48.20 -51.70
N ASN A 988 22.45 47.68 -50.65
CA ASN A 988 23.80 47.14 -50.67
C ASN A 988 23.88 45.66 -51.15
N GLY A 989 22.74 45.07 -51.53
CA GLY A 989 22.63 43.68 -52.01
C GLY A 989 22.43 42.62 -50.93
N THR A 990 22.42 42.98 -49.64
CA THR A 990 22.16 42.02 -48.55
C THR A 990 20.66 41.76 -48.39
N ASN A 991 20.29 40.51 -48.12
CA ASN A 991 18.91 40.13 -47.81
C ASN A 991 18.65 40.17 -46.30
N GLU A 992 17.50 40.71 -45.91
CA GLU A 992 16.98 40.73 -44.56
C GLU A 992 15.58 40.08 -44.56
N TRP A 993 15.29 39.30 -43.53
CA TRP A 993 14.01 38.64 -43.34
C TRP A 993 13.33 39.18 -42.10
N ILE A 994 12.18 39.82 -42.28
CA ILE A 994 11.47 40.52 -41.22
C ILE A 994 10.20 39.74 -40.85
N THR A 995 9.95 39.59 -39.55
CA THR A 995 8.64 39.12 -39.05
C THR A 995 7.71 40.32 -38.95
N PRO A 996 6.67 40.42 -39.81
CA PRO A 996 5.72 41.52 -39.74
C PRO A 996 4.69 41.28 -38.64
N ILE A 997 4.05 42.36 -38.23
CA ILE A 997 2.80 42.34 -37.47
C ILE A 997 1.66 42.36 -38.48
N ILE A 998 0.70 41.45 -38.34
CA ILE A 998 -0.51 41.46 -39.16
C ILE A 998 -1.47 42.50 -38.57
N SER A 999 -2.02 43.38 -39.42
CA SER A 999 -2.99 44.39 -38.99
C SER A 999 -4.26 43.73 -38.42
N ASP A 1000 -5.00 44.44 -37.56
CA ASP A 1000 -6.18 43.88 -36.89
C ASP A 1000 -7.30 43.45 -37.88
N ASP A 1001 -7.38 44.07 -39.06
CA ASP A 1001 -8.28 43.66 -40.14
C ASP A 1001 -7.74 42.52 -41.01
N SER A 1002 -6.53 42.04 -40.72
CA SER A 1002 -5.78 41.01 -41.46
C SER A 1002 -5.49 41.35 -42.93
N LYS A 1003 -5.49 42.64 -43.27
CA LYS A 1003 -5.28 43.11 -44.66
C LYS A 1003 -3.91 43.67 -44.94
N SER A 1004 -3.08 43.91 -43.94
CA SER A 1004 -1.76 44.54 -44.11
C SER A 1004 -0.72 43.93 -43.18
N LEU A 1005 0.54 44.05 -43.59
CA LEU A 1005 1.73 43.69 -42.82
C LEU A 1005 2.44 44.96 -42.38
N ILE A 1006 2.74 45.05 -41.09
CA ILE A 1006 3.31 46.23 -40.44
C ILE A 1006 4.68 45.86 -39.93
N PHE A 1007 5.73 46.58 -40.34
CA PHE A 1007 7.09 46.23 -39.97
C PHE A 1007 8.02 47.46 -39.97
N LYS A 1008 9.06 47.37 -39.15
CA LYS A 1008 10.08 48.42 -38.97
C LYS A 1008 11.23 48.21 -39.95
N VAL A 1009 11.71 49.27 -40.59
CA VAL A 1009 12.86 49.22 -41.50
C VAL A 1009 13.75 50.44 -41.34
N ASN A 1010 15.03 50.28 -41.65
CA ASN A 1010 16.02 51.36 -41.71
C ASN A 1010 16.58 51.62 -43.12
N SER A 1011 16.08 50.93 -44.14
CA SER A 1011 16.44 51.21 -45.53
C SER A 1011 15.26 51.01 -46.45
N PHE A 1012 15.22 51.78 -47.54
CA PHE A 1012 14.26 51.66 -48.63
C PHE A 1012 14.91 51.05 -49.87
N SER A 1013 14.30 49.98 -50.38
CA SER A 1013 14.71 49.24 -51.57
C SER A 1013 13.60 48.25 -51.96
N THR A 1014 13.91 46.97 -52.18
CA THR A 1014 12.96 45.94 -52.62
C THR A 1014 12.37 45.20 -51.42
N PHE A 1015 11.05 45.17 -51.34
CA PHE A 1015 10.30 44.44 -50.31
C PHE A 1015 9.36 43.43 -50.95
N GLY A 1016 9.20 42.25 -50.35
CA GLY A 1016 8.24 41.26 -50.82
C GLY A 1016 7.53 40.54 -49.68
N ILE A 1017 6.26 40.21 -49.88
CA ILE A 1017 5.51 39.37 -48.95
C ILE A 1017 5.77 37.90 -49.31
N THR A 1018 6.19 37.12 -48.31
CA THR A 1018 6.12 35.66 -48.36
C THR A 1018 4.96 35.16 -47.54
N LYS A 1019 4.24 34.16 -48.06
CA LYS A 1019 3.32 33.34 -47.28
C LYS A 1019 3.83 31.91 -47.19
N SER A 1020 3.49 31.23 -46.10
CA SER A 1020 3.66 29.78 -46.01
C SER A 1020 2.62 29.07 -46.88
N LEU A 1021 3.02 27.99 -47.54
CA LEU A 1021 2.11 27.13 -48.29
C LEU A 1021 1.33 26.21 -47.34
N SER A 1022 0.06 25.98 -47.63
CA SER A 1022 -0.77 24.94 -46.99
C SER A 1022 -0.27 23.53 -47.29
N ALA A 1023 -0.68 22.53 -46.49
CA ALA A 1023 -0.31 21.13 -46.73
C ALA A 1023 -0.69 20.63 -48.14
N ASP A 1024 -1.79 21.15 -48.69
CA ASP A 1024 -2.24 20.83 -50.05
C ASP A 1024 -1.37 21.49 -51.12
N GLU A 1025 -0.97 22.75 -50.90
CA GLU A 1025 -0.01 23.47 -51.75
C GLU A 1025 1.39 22.84 -51.69
N ILE A 1026 1.82 22.36 -50.51
CA ILE A 1026 3.09 21.63 -50.32
C ILE A 1026 3.06 20.34 -51.13
N ALA A 1027 1.99 19.54 -51.01
CA ALA A 1027 1.86 18.29 -51.77
C ALA A 1027 1.90 18.54 -53.28
N ALA A 1028 1.27 19.61 -53.77
CA ALA A 1028 1.33 20.00 -55.17
C ALA A 1028 2.71 20.54 -55.58
N LYS A 1029 3.37 21.32 -54.73
CA LYS A 1029 4.71 21.86 -54.96
C LYS A 1029 5.75 20.76 -55.07
N VAL A 1030 5.73 19.75 -54.21
CA VAL A 1030 6.64 18.58 -54.29
C VAL A 1030 6.54 17.92 -55.66
N VAL A 1031 5.33 17.77 -56.20
CA VAL A 1031 5.12 17.22 -57.54
C VAL A 1031 5.62 18.16 -58.62
N SER A 1032 5.35 19.47 -58.52
CA SER A 1032 5.86 20.47 -59.46
C SER A 1032 7.39 20.49 -59.49
N ASP A 1033 8.05 20.48 -58.33
CA ASP A 1033 9.52 20.48 -58.23
C ASP A 1033 10.12 19.21 -58.85
N GLN A 1034 9.50 18.04 -58.65
CA GLN A 1034 9.89 16.80 -59.35
C GLN A 1034 9.74 16.90 -60.87
N ILE A 1035 8.71 17.59 -61.37
CA ILE A 1035 8.51 17.83 -62.80
C ILE A 1035 9.55 18.82 -63.32
N ASP A 1036 9.92 19.83 -62.52
CA ASP A 1036 10.87 20.85 -62.95
C ASP A 1036 12.31 20.39 -62.98
N ALA A 1037 12.68 19.47 -62.08
CA ALA A 1037 13.96 18.78 -62.05
C ALA A 1037 14.19 17.88 -63.29
N LEU A 1038 13.16 17.61 -64.09
CA LEU A 1038 13.32 16.90 -65.35
C LEU A 1038 14.09 17.77 -66.36
N PRO A 1039 15.04 17.18 -67.12
CA PRO A 1039 15.69 17.87 -68.22
C PRO A 1039 14.70 18.50 -69.19
N ALA A 1040 15.14 19.56 -69.88
CA ALA A 1040 14.35 20.16 -70.95
C ALA A 1040 13.90 19.09 -71.96
N LYS A 1041 12.74 19.29 -72.58
CA LYS A 1041 12.07 18.27 -73.40
C LYS A 1041 12.95 17.69 -74.52
N ASP A 1042 13.84 18.51 -75.08
CA ASP A 1042 14.80 18.19 -76.13
C ASP A 1042 16.09 17.53 -75.62
N GLN A 1043 16.28 17.47 -74.29
CA GLN A 1043 17.45 16.90 -73.60
C GLN A 1043 17.14 15.59 -72.86
N LEU A 1044 15.87 15.15 -72.83
CA LEU A 1044 15.44 13.90 -72.18
C LEU A 1044 16.10 12.66 -72.80
N LYS A 1045 16.67 11.81 -71.95
CA LYS A 1045 17.31 10.54 -72.29
C LYS A 1045 16.51 9.35 -71.75
N LEU A 1046 16.81 8.15 -72.26
CA LEU A 1046 16.22 6.91 -71.76
C LEU A 1046 16.50 6.68 -70.27
N THR A 1047 17.63 7.17 -69.75
CA THR A 1047 17.98 7.10 -68.33
C THR A 1047 17.05 7.91 -67.43
N ASP A 1048 16.29 8.86 -67.97
CA ASP A 1048 15.40 9.73 -67.21
C ASP A 1048 13.98 9.12 -67.07
N GLU A 1049 13.72 7.95 -67.67
CA GLU A 1049 12.42 7.27 -67.66
C GLU A 1049 11.89 7.07 -66.24
N THR A 1050 12.74 6.61 -65.32
CA THR A 1050 12.37 6.40 -63.91
C THR A 1050 11.91 7.69 -63.23
N ALA A 1051 12.60 8.81 -63.46
CA ALA A 1051 12.25 10.11 -62.89
C ALA A 1051 10.94 10.66 -63.49
N VAL A 1052 10.73 10.48 -64.79
CA VAL A 1052 9.48 10.87 -65.48
C VAL A 1052 8.28 10.05 -64.99
N VAL A 1053 8.45 8.75 -64.76
CA VAL A 1053 7.41 7.86 -64.20
C VAL A 1053 7.11 8.20 -62.75
N ALA A 1054 8.14 8.49 -61.94
CA ALA A 1054 7.98 8.92 -60.55
C ALA A 1054 7.18 10.22 -60.45
N ALA A 1055 7.55 11.26 -61.21
CA ALA A 1055 6.84 12.54 -61.24
C ALA A 1055 5.38 12.38 -61.71
N ARG A 1056 5.11 11.50 -62.69
CA ARG A 1056 3.75 11.19 -63.13
C ARG A 1056 2.92 10.51 -62.05
N THR A 1057 3.52 9.54 -61.38
CA THR A 1057 2.85 8.75 -60.34
C THR A 1057 2.52 9.63 -59.14
N ALA A 1058 3.48 10.49 -58.73
CA ALA A 1058 3.26 11.48 -57.69
C ALA A 1058 2.11 12.43 -58.06
N TYR A 1059 2.05 12.94 -59.30
CA TYR A 1059 0.94 13.75 -59.78
C TYR A 1059 -0.41 13.03 -59.74
N ASN A 1060 -0.48 11.77 -60.19
CA ASN A 1060 -1.73 11.00 -60.22
C ASN A 1060 -2.25 10.66 -58.81
N ASN A 1061 -1.37 10.60 -57.81
CA ASN A 1061 -1.72 10.34 -56.42
C ASN A 1061 -2.24 11.59 -55.68
N LEU A 1062 -2.11 12.78 -56.28
CA LEU A 1062 -2.76 13.99 -55.75
C LEU A 1062 -4.28 13.92 -55.94
N SER A 1063 -5.04 14.46 -54.98
CA SER A 1063 -6.50 14.62 -55.12
C SER A 1063 -6.83 15.57 -56.28
N PRO A 1064 -8.06 15.51 -56.86
CA PRO A 1064 -8.45 16.39 -57.96
C PRO A 1064 -8.28 17.88 -57.67
N ASP A 1065 -8.45 18.30 -56.41
CA ASP A 1065 -8.27 19.68 -56.00
C ASP A 1065 -6.78 20.05 -55.91
N ARG A 1066 -5.92 19.17 -55.40
CA ARG A 1066 -4.46 19.37 -55.36
C ARG A 1066 -3.82 19.35 -56.75
N GLN A 1067 -4.34 18.54 -57.68
CA GLN A 1067 -3.84 18.46 -59.06
C GLN A 1067 -3.96 19.79 -59.84
N LYS A 1068 -4.93 20.65 -59.50
CA LYS A 1068 -5.13 21.96 -60.12
C LYS A 1068 -3.95 22.92 -59.89
N TRP A 1069 -3.16 22.69 -58.85
CA TRP A 1069 -2.06 23.54 -58.43
C TRP A 1069 -0.73 23.19 -59.12
N VAL A 1070 -0.65 22.08 -59.85
CA VAL A 1070 0.55 21.67 -60.62
C VAL A 1070 0.45 22.26 -62.04
N THR A 1071 1.05 23.43 -62.23
CA THR A 1071 0.92 24.23 -63.47
C THR A 1071 1.92 23.84 -64.56
N ASN A 1072 3.02 23.17 -64.21
CA ASN A 1072 4.12 22.79 -65.11
C ASN A 1072 3.92 21.42 -65.80
N LEU A 1073 2.71 20.84 -65.71
CA LEU A 1073 2.35 19.55 -66.32
C LEU A 1073 2.62 19.47 -67.84
N ALA A 1074 2.78 20.61 -68.51
CA ALA A 1074 3.18 20.68 -69.91
C ALA A 1074 4.53 19.99 -70.21
N LYS A 1075 5.52 20.04 -69.29
CA LYS A 1075 6.79 19.28 -69.39
C LYS A 1075 6.55 17.77 -69.49
N LEU A 1076 5.50 17.31 -68.81
CA LEU A 1076 5.07 15.93 -68.82
C LEU A 1076 4.13 15.60 -70.01
N LYS A 1077 3.47 16.56 -70.66
CA LYS A 1077 2.56 16.33 -71.80
C LYS A 1077 3.29 16.39 -73.15
N SER A 1078 4.17 15.41 -73.46
CA SER A 1078 4.37 14.93 -74.85
C SER A 1078 5.12 13.59 -74.95
N PRO A 1079 4.47 12.44 -74.69
CA PRO A 1079 5.11 11.12 -74.78
C PRO A 1079 4.66 10.35 -76.04
N LYS A 1080 4.68 10.96 -77.25
CA LYS A 1080 4.26 10.24 -78.48
C LYS A 1080 5.38 9.43 -79.16
N ARG A 1081 6.61 9.36 -78.61
CA ARG A 1081 7.70 8.58 -79.22
C ARG A 1081 8.59 7.74 -78.30
N LEU A 1082 8.45 7.75 -76.97
CA LEU A 1082 9.23 6.82 -76.14
C LEU A 1082 8.68 5.37 -76.10
N ARG A 1083 7.41 5.16 -76.46
CA ARG A 1083 6.74 3.84 -76.40
C ARG A 1083 6.96 2.92 -77.62
N LEU A 1084 7.77 3.30 -78.61
CA LEU A 1084 7.87 2.59 -79.91
C LEU A 1084 9.26 2.00 -80.23
N ARG A 1085 10.09 1.72 -79.21
CA ARG A 1085 11.33 0.91 -79.36
C ARG A 1085 11.46 -0.27 -78.38
N LEU A 1086 10.38 -0.67 -77.69
CA LEU A 1086 10.39 -1.78 -76.72
C LEU A 1086 9.49 -2.97 -77.11
N THR A 1087 9.08 -3.08 -78.37
CA THR A 1087 8.54 -4.33 -78.91
C THR A 1087 9.40 -4.74 -80.10
N TRP A 1088 9.88 -5.98 -80.08
CA TRP A 1088 10.83 -6.62 -81.02
C TRP A 1088 12.32 -6.54 -80.66
N ASN A 1089 12.71 -7.18 -79.56
CA ASN A 1089 13.71 -8.26 -79.61
C ASN A 1089 13.83 -8.97 -78.25
N VAL A 1090 13.11 -10.08 -78.09
CA VAL A 1090 13.61 -11.26 -77.34
C VAL A 1090 12.85 -12.51 -77.82
N SER A 1091 13.63 -13.53 -78.13
CA SER A 1091 13.31 -14.80 -78.78
C SER A 1091 12.59 -15.81 -77.86
N PRO A 1092 11.98 -16.88 -78.42
CA PRO A 1092 11.01 -17.74 -77.73
C PRO A 1092 11.66 -18.86 -76.91
N LEU A 1093 12.25 -18.56 -75.74
CA LEU A 1093 12.88 -19.62 -74.92
C LEU A 1093 12.76 -19.51 -73.40
N ALA A 1094 11.81 -18.75 -72.87
CA ALA A 1094 11.56 -18.74 -71.42
C ALA A 1094 10.06 -18.79 -71.10
N ARG A 1095 9.42 -19.91 -71.47
CA ARG A 1095 8.20 -20.42 -70.84
C ARG A 1095 8.53 -21.75 -70.19
N VAL A 1096 9.18 -21.75 -69.02
CA VAL A 1096 9.10 -22.86 -68.06
C VAL A 1096 9.38 -22.28 -66.65
N PHE A 1097 8.45 -22.52 -65.72
CA PHE A 1097 8.46 -22.22 -64.28
C PHE A 1097 8.13 -20.78 -63.82
N MET A 1098 6.82 -20.49 -63.73
CA MET A 1098 6.15 -20.16 -62.47
C MET A 1098 4.73 -20.72 -62.49
#